data_AF-A0A9X1C9W7-F1
#
_entry.id   AF-A0A9X1C9W7-F1
#
_cell.length_a   1.000
_cell.length_b   1.000
_cell.length_c   1.000
_cell.angle_alpha   90.00
_cell.angle_beta   90.00
_cell.angle_gamma   90.00
#
_symmetry.space_group_name_H-M   'P 1'
#
loop_
_entity.id
_entity.type
_entity.pdbx_description
1 polymer ?
#
loop_
_entity_poly.entity_id
_entity_poly.type
_entity_poly.pdbx_seq_one_letter_code
_entity_poly.pdbx_strand_id
1 'polypeptide(L)'
;MPIIYIFKRYILKVFDLKEEEFNKTLLLQFNIFILITTLLIIKPTINSLFLSELTSEALPLGYVFTAILAIIGSFFYDKALEKYPLNIIMDRTLIGSVISLIVFGIGLNFNLITSYFLYIPYVWVAIFGLLTASQFWILANLVYNVREAKRVFGFIGAGAIAGGIFGGYLTSLLTNFINTKDLLFVAALLLLICIVITRFIWKTEVIKLNPFQVAFRNNLKGDSPLKLIKESKLLSLIALVIGTSVLVAKLVDYQYSDYAFRLINDQDDLTSFFGFWFSTLSVISLIIQLFLTKRIVGTFGVGKSLLWLPTGILIGSFLLLLIPQLWVIVFIKIVDGSLKQSVNKASTELLSIPIPIDIKKKTKTFTDVVVDSIATGIAGFILIFFINGLDISSTYISVIIIVLIVGWLTLIYFLRQEYIIAFKDLLEISSIKKDKHVKEEIKVTSIIDSVKRVFSTGTENQIINMLTKTLEVKDERFFKGIKNLLHHPSPKVKALAIENLYFLKTENLSMQIERMVHDTDQNVTTSAFRYLLKNYKQNTIVLFEKYINSDDNTISNAALLGLSLELRNNQSLQNKFNLEQKIGTALTKYSELPNEDYKSNTIKAILESIGNAKINSCYNVIKTQLLSKNIEVVKTAIRSAAKTLDPEFIDLIITHLSVKETRPIAVDALHSYGEPIMDVLYYKIIKETIDFEDAAYIILAIEKFKSQKAINTLILLTNETEHSVKVEAIEALKRLKWKYPQLKIKDRFIVDKILDECQLYQNTLAVLHTQIVLQYKKKALAPQESKEENEARNGLIHLLEQRLDRQLQRIFRFLGIKYPPHDVDPILNTIINGKEEQRIHAIEFLDNILNSQLKKELIPLTESILLDSNSEEKIKKLNLKVLSEVECYNELLKRKDVKLKFAVLYLIEKSNTANYKSLLEMVLINETNTKIRIKTELLLQTIF
;
A
#
# COMPACT_ATOMS: atom_id res chain seq x y z
N MET A 1 32.12 21.59 -31.11
CA MET A 1 32.35 20.73 -29.92
C MET A 1 31.48 21.03 -28.68
N PRO A 2 31.14 22.28 -28.27
CA PRO A 2 30.42 22.50 -27.01
C PRO A 2 28.95 22.05 -27.00
N ILE A 3 28.26 22.11 -28.16
CA ILE A 3 26.86 21.71 -28.29
C ILE A 3 26.66 20.20 -28.06
N ILE A 4 27.56 19.37 -28.58
CA ILE A 4 27.51 17.90 -28.43
C ILE A 4 27.68 17.49 -26.96
N TYR A 5 28.57 18.18 -26.23
CA TYR A 5 28.79 17.92 -24.81
C TYR A 5 27.59 18.32 -23.94
N ILE A 6 26.97 19.47 -24.23
CA ILE A 6 25.75 19.94 -23.56
C ILE A 6 24.59 18.97 -23.83
N PHE A 7 24.43 18.56 -25.09
CA PHE A 7 23.37 17.63 -25.50
C PHE A 7 23.55 16.24 -24.88
N LYS A 8 24.79 15.71 -24.85
CA LYS A 8 25.13 14.46 -24.16
C LYS A 8 24.77 14.54 -22.68
N ARG A 9 25.17 15.63 -21.99
CA ARG A 9 24.86 15.81 -20.55
C ARG A 9 23.36 15.94 -20.27
N TYR A 10 22.60 16.55 -21.18
CA TYR A 10 21.16 16.65 -21.08
C TYR A 10 20.48 15.27 -21.24
N ILE A 11 20.86 14.48 -22.25
CA ILE A 11 20.33 13.13 -22.45
C ILE A 11 20.65 12.21 -21.28
N LEU A 12 21.89 12.22 -20.78
CA LEU A 12 22.29 11.43 -19.63
C LEU A 12 21.44 11.75 -18.39
N LYS A 13 21.12 13.03 -18.18
CA LYS A 13 20.34 13.48 -17.01
C LYS A 13 18.84 13.22 -17.15
N VAL A 14 18.28 13.34 -18.35
CA VAL A 14 16.83 13.13 -18.60
C VAL A 14 16.46 11.65 -18.58
N PHE A 15 17.32 10.78 -19.13
CA PHE A 15 17.08 9.34 -19.21
C PHE A 15 17.85 8.53 -18.15
N ASP A 16 18.47 9.21 -17.18
CA ASP A 16 19.26 8.65 -16.09
C ASP A 16 20.38 7.67 -16.57
N LEU A 17 20.89 7.86 -17.78
CA LEU A 17 21.90 6.99 -18.39
C LEU A 17 23.28 7.21 -17.76
N LYS A 18 24.03 6.12 -17.50
CA LYS A 18 25.46 6.21 -17.13
C LYS A 18 26.32 6.51 -18.36
N GLU A 19 27.45 7.20 -18.19
CA GLU A 19 28.35 7.52 -19.32
C GLU A 19 28.85 6.27 -20.04
N GLU A 20 29.12 5.19 -19.30
CA GLU A 20 29.55 3.89 -19.85
C GLU A 20 28.45 3.18 -20.64
N GLU A 21 27.17 3.51 -20.39
CA GLU A 21 26.02 2.90 -21.06
C GLU A 21 25.61 3.66 -22.33
N PHE A 22 26.04 4.91 -22.50
CA PHE A 22 25.55 5.80 -23.56
C PHE A 22 25.78 5.24 -24.97
N ASN A 23 26.99 4.77 -25.26
CA ASN A 23 27.37 4.30 -26.59
C ASN A 23 26.61 3.03 -26.99
N LYS A 24 26.53 2.03 -26.11
CA LYS A 24 25.78 0.79 -26.36
C LYS A 24 24.27 1.05 -26.49
N THR A 25 23.74 2.01 -25.71
CA THR A 25 22.34 2.43 -25.79
C THR A 25 22.02 3.03 -27.15
N LEU A 26 22.87 3.95 -27.62
CA LEU A 26 22.69 4.65 -28.90
C LEU A 26 22.80 3.69 -30.08
N LEU A 27 23.72 2.73 -30.03
CA LEU A 27 23.83 1.66 -31.04
C LEU A 27 22.57 0.80 -31.13
N LEU A 28 22.00 0.37 -29.99
CA LEU A 28 20.75 -0.38 -29.95
C LEU A 28 19.56 0.45 -30.43
N GLN A 29 19.50 1.74 -30.06
CA GLN A 29 18.48 2.66 -30.53
C GLN A 29 18.54 2.85 -32.05
N PHE A 30 19.74 3.01 -32.61
CA PHE A 30 19.96 3.12 -34.05
C PHE A 30 19.63 1.82 -34.79
N ASN A 31 19.93 0.67 -34.17
CA ASN A 31 19.61 -0.65 -34.73
C ASN A 31 18.09 -0.85 -34.88
N ILE A 32 17.30 -0.63 -33.81
CA ILE A 32 15.83 -0.72 -33.91
C ILE A 32 15.24 0.35 -34.81
N PHE A 33 15.83 1.54 -34.86
CA PHE A 33 15.42 2.60 -35.79
C PHE A 33 15.48 2.12 -37.24
N ILE A 34 16.60 1.52 -37.69
CA ILE A 34 16.74 1.01 -39.05
C ILE A 34 15.79 -0.16 -39.31
N LEU A 35 15.68 -1.08 -38.35
CA LEU A 35 14.83 -2.26 -38.47
C LEU A 35 13.35 -1.88 -38.66
N ILE A 36 12.84 -0.93 -37.87
CA ILE A 36 11.47 -0.43 -38.00
C ILE A 36 11.30 0.46 -39.24
N THR A 37 12.30 1.26 -39.60
CA THR A 37 12.30 2.02 -40.87
C THR A 37 12.10 1.07 -42.05
N THR A 38 12.85 -0.03 -42.07
CA THR A 38 12.75 -1.07 -43.10
C THR A 38 11.34 -1.67 -43.11
N LEU A 39 10.81 -2.06 -41.95
CA LEU A 39 9.45 -2.60 -41.85
C LEU A 39 8.39 -1.64 -42.39
N LEU A 40 8.52 -0.34 -42.13
CA LEU A 40 7.58 0.68 -42.60
C LEU A 40 7.83 1.16 -44.03
N ILE A 41 8.87 0.68 -44.71
CA ILE A 41 8.99 0.75 -46.17
C ILE A 41 8.30 -0.44 -46.82
N ILE A 42 8.60 -1.63 -46.33
CA ILE A 42 8.11 -2.87 -46.92
C ILE A 42 6.59 -3.00 -46.75
N LYS A 43 6.05 -2.65 -45.58
CA LYS A 43 4.63 -2.86 -45.27
C LYS A 43 3.68 -2.04 -46.14
N PRO A 44 3.83 -0.71 -46.32
CA PRO A 44 3.03 0.06 -47.27
C PRO A 44 3.14 -0.47 -48.70
N THR A 45 4.37 -0.77 -49.13
CA THR A 45 4.71 -1.27 -50.48
C THR A 45 3.98 -2.58 -50.80
N ILE A 46 4.06 -3.57 -49.90
CA ILE A 46 3.42 -4.86 -50.13
C ILE A 46 1.91 -4.78 -49.95
N ASN A 47 1.42 -3.95 -49.03
CA ASN A 47 -0.03 -3.75 -48.87
C ASN A 47 -0.66 -3.09 -50.11
N SER A 48 -0.03 -2.08 -50.70
CA SER A 48 -0.55 -1.43 -51.92
C SER A 48 -0.51 -2.36 -53.12
N LEU A 49 0.61 -3.08 -53.34
CA LEU A 49 0.74 -4.11 -54.39
C LEU A 49 -0.29 -5.23 -54.22
N PHE A 50 -0.52 -5.69 -52.99
CA PHE A 50 -1.49 -6.73 -52.70
C PHE A 50 -2.92 -6.24 -53.00
N LEU A 51 -3.26 -5.01 -52.60
CA LEU A 51 -4.59 -4.45 -52.84
C LEU A 51 -4.83 -4.10 -54.31
N SER A 52 -3.83 -3.58 -55.02
CA SER A 52 -3.97 -3.20 -56.43
C SER A 52 -4.25 -4.40 -57.32
N GLU A 53 -3.67 -5.57 -57.01
CA GLU A 53 -3.82 -6.77 -57.85
C GLU A 53 -4.86 -7.76 -57.34
N LEU A 54 -4.98 -7.98 -56.02
CA LEU A 54 -5.89 -8.96 -55.41
C LEU A 54 -7.12 -8.35 -54.74
N THR A 55 -7.23 -7.02 -54.68
CA THR A 55 -8.30 -6.27 -53.99
C THR A 55 -8.37 -6.52 -52.49
N SER A 56 -9.28 -5.83 -51.80
CA SER A 56 -9.51 -6.00 -50.35
C SER A 56 -10.10 -7.36 -49.99
N GLU A 57 -10.83 -8.04 -50.88
CA GLU A 57 -11.46 -9.35 -50.65
C GLU A 57 -10.46 -10.48 -50.37
N ALA A 58 -9.20 -10.30 -50.77
CA ALA A 58 -8.12 -11.25 -50.57
C ALA A 58 -7.45 -11.14 -49.18
N LEU A 59 -7.60 -10.00 -48.47
CA LEU A 59 -7.01 -9.76 -47.15
C LEU A 59 -7.40 -10.78 -46.07
N PRO A 60 -8.67 -11.24 -45.98
CA PRO A 60 -9.09 -12.19 -44.96
C PRO A 60 -8.31 -13.51 -45.01
N LEU A 61 -8.08 -14.03 -46.22
CA LEU A 61 -7.24 -15.22 -46.44
C LEU A 61 -5.78 -14.94 -46.07
N GLY A 62 -5.29 -13.74 -46.37
CA GLY A 62 -3.96 -13.28 -45.97
C GLY A 62 -3.80 -13.31 -44.44
N TYR A 63 -4.78 -12.83 -43.69
CA TYR A 63 -4.78 -12.91 -42.22
C TYR A 63 -4.74 -14.35 -41.70
N VAL A 64 -5.52 -15.26 -42.29
CA VAL A 64 -5.48 -16.69 -41.91
C VAL A 64 -4.10 -17.30 -42.18
N PHE A 65 -3.50 -17.05 -43.36
CA PHE A 65 -2.16 -17.54 -43.66
C PHE A 65 -1.09 -16.93 -42.76
N THR A 66 -1.18 -15.64 -42.42
CA THR A 66 -0.26 -15.03 -41.46
C THR A 66 -0.34 -15.71 -40.10
N ALA A 67 -1.54 -16.03 -39.62
CA ALA A 67 -1.73 -16.70 -38.33
C ALA A 67 -1.13 -18.10 -38.31
N ILE A 68 -1.43 -18.91 -39.34
CA ILE A 68 -0.92 -20.28 -39.46
C ILE A 68 0.62 -20.28 -39.54
N LEU A 69 1.19 -19.48 -40.44
CA LEU A 69 2.63 -19.44 -40.65
C LEU A 69 3.38 -18.78 -39.48
N ALA A 70 2.78 -17.83 -38.75
CA ALA A 70 3.38 -17.27 -37.54
C ALA A 70 3.42 -18.30 -36.39
N ILE A 71 2.37 -19.10 -36.20
CA ILE A 71 2.37 -20.18 -35.18
C ILE A 71 3.41 -21.25 -35.52
N ILE A 72 3.44 -21.70 -36.77
CA ILE A 72 4.43 -22.67 -37.26
C ILE A 72 5.85 -22.09 -37.14
N GLY A 73 6.03 -20.84 -37.56
CA GLY A 73 7.30 -20.13 -37.49
C GLY A 73 7.82 -19.98 -36.05
N SER A 74 6.94 -19.68 -35.10
CA SER A 74 7.30 -19.60 -33.67
C SER A 74 7.80 -20.93 -33.14
N PHE A 75 7.14 -22.05 -33.49
CA PHE A 75 7.58 -23.38 -33.07
C PHE A 75 8.98 -23.73 -33.60
N PHE A 76 9.24 -23.46 -34.88
CA PHE A 76 10.57 -23.69 -35.46
C PHE A 76 11.63 -22.74 -34.90
N TYR A 77 11.26 -21.50 -34.61
CA TYR A 77 12.14 -20.52 -33.99
C TYR A 77 12.58 -20.94 -32.58
N ASP A 78 11.65 -21.40 -31.75
CA ASP A 78 11.96 -21.91 -30.41
C ASP A 78 12.90 -23.12 -30.48
N LYS A 79 12.64 -24.07 -31.38
CA LYS A 79 13.51 -25.24 -31.60
C LYS A 79 14.89 -24.84 -32.14
N ALA A 80 14.96 -23.77 -32.93
CA ALA A 80 16.24 -23.25 -33.42
C ALA A 80 17.04 -22.61 -32.28
N LEU A 81 16.40 -21.88 -31.36
CA LEU A 81 17.05 -21.30 -30.18
C LEU A 81 17.61 -22.34 -29.22
N GLU A 82 17.03 -23.54 -29.16
CA GLU A 82 17.57 -24.66 -28.39
C GLU A 82 18.88 -25.22 -28.98
N LYS A 83 19.02 -25.17 -30.31
CA LYS A 83 20.12 -25.84 -31.03
C LYS A 83 21.24 -24.88 -31.45
N TYR A 84 20.92 -23.61 -31.70
CA TYR A 84 21.86 -22.63 -32.23
C TYR A 84 21.89 -21.37 -31.34
N PRO A 85 23.06 -20.71 -31.20
CA PRO A 85 23.15 -19.45 -30.46
C PRO A 85 22.41 -18.33 -31.20
N LEU A 86 21.84 -17.40 -30.43
CA LEU A 86 20.97 -16.33 -30.93
C LEU A 86 21.61 -15.49 -32.05
N ASN A 87 22.92 -15.23 -32.00
CA ASN A 87 23.61 -14.49 -33.06
C ASN A 87 23.55 -15.16 -34.42
N ILE A 88 23.70 -16.49 -34.47
CA ILE A 88 23.64 -17.22 -35.74
C ILE A 88 22.22 -17.16 -36.30
N ILE A 89 21.20 -17.26 -35.43
CA ILE A 89 19.80 -17.19 -35.83
C ILE A 89 19.47 -15.77 -36.35
N MET A 90 19.84 -14.74 -35.60
CA MET A 90 19.59 -13.35 -35.97
C MET A 90 20.33 -12.95 -37.26
N ASP A 91 21.58 -13.40 -37.41
CA ASP A 91 22.36 -13.12 -38.63
C ASP A 91 21.77 -13.83 -39.86
N ARG A 92 21.40 -15.12 -39.72
CA ARG A 92 20.75 -15.88 -40.81
C ARG A 92 19.39 -15.32 -41.18
N THR A 93 18.61 -14.87 -40.21
CA THR A 93 17.28 -14.30 -40.47
C THR A 93 17.37 -12.95 -41.16
N LEU A 94 18.30 -12.08 -40.77
CA LEU A 94 18.54 -10.81 -41.46
C LEU A 94 19.11 -11.03 -42.88
N ILE A 95 20.10 -11.90 -43.06
CA ILE A 95 20.65 -12.22 -44.39
C ILE A 95 19.57 -12.85 -45.28
N GLY A 96 18.83 -13.83 -44.75
CA GLY A 96 17.70 -14.43 -45.45
C GLY A 96 16.64 -13.40 -45.82
N SER A 97 16.44 -12.37 -45.01
CA SER A 97 15.51 -11.28 -45.30
C SER A 97 16.00 -10.37 -46.43
N VAL A 98 17.29 -10.03 -46.45
CA VAL A 98 17.91 -9.29 -47.56
C VAL A 98 17.74 -10.05 -48.87
N ILE A 99 18.05 -11.35 -48.88
CA ILE A 99 17.90 -12.20 -50.07
C ILE A 99 16.43 -12.26 -50.50
N SER A 100 15.50 -12.46 -49.56
CA SER A 100 14.06 -12.53 -49.86
C SER A 100 13.55 -11.23 -50.48
N LEU A 101 13.95 -10.07 -49.94
CA LEU A 101 13.57 -8.76 -50.49
C LEU A 101 14.10 -8.51 -51.88
N ILE A 102 15.35 -8.92 -52.16
CA ILE A 102 15.92 -8.82 -53.52
C ILE A 102 15.16 -9.73 -54.47
N VAL A 103 14.88 -10.97 -54.06
CA VAL A 103 14.10 -11.93 -54.87
C VAL A 103 12.69 -11.41 -55.14
N PHE A 104 12.02 -10.83 -54.14
CA PHE A 104 10.70 -10.24 -54.33
C PHE A 104 10.75 -9.00 -55.23
N GLY A 105 11.72 -8.10 -55.06
CA GLY A 105 11.90 -6.93 -55.92
C GLY A 105 12.12 -7.32 -57.38
N ILE A 106 13.01 -8.29 -57.63
CA ILE A 106 13.24 -8.84 -58.98
C ILE A 106 11.97 -9.51 -59.50
N GLY A 107 11.36 -10.41 -58.72
CA GLY A 107 10.17 -11.15 -59.12
C GLY A 107 8.97 -10.25 -59.44
N LEU A 108 8.78 -9.15 -58.71
CA LEU A 108 7.73 -8.16 -58.97
C LEU A 108 8.04 -7.30 -60.20
N ASN A 109 9.30 -6.95 -60.46
CA ASN A 109 9.70 -6.17 -61.63
C ASN A 109 9.60 -6.99 -62.94
N PHE A 110 9.87 -8.29 -62.88
CA PHE A 110 9.69 -9.21 -64.02
C PHE A 110 8.28 -9.81 -64.11
N ASN A 111 7.32 -9.34 -63.31
CA ASN A 111 5.94 -9.86 -63.24
C ASN A 111 5.83 -11.38 -62.99
N LEU A 112 6.82 -11.98 -62.34
CA LEU A 112 6.82 -13.40 -61.92
C LEU A 112 5.96 -13.62 -60.66
N ILE A 113 5.78 -12.58 -59.86
CA ILE A 113 4.96 -12.59 -58.64
C ILE A 113 3.68 -11.80 -58.94
N THR A 114 2.69 -12.49 -59.50
CA THR A 114 1.38 -11.94 -59.84
C THR A 114 0.27 -12.80 -59.23
N SER A 115 -0.90 -12.19 -59.07
CA SER A 115 -2.12 -12.81 -58.53
C SER A 115 -1.83 -13.51 -57.19
N TYR A 116 -2.17 -14.79 -57.05
CA TYR A 116 -2.04 -15.55 -55.80
C TYR A 116 -0.60 -15.63 -55.27
N PHE A 117 0.44 -15.41 -56.07
CA PHE A 117 1.82 -15.41 -55.57
C PHE A 117 2.11 -14.23 -54.62
N LEU A 118 1.30 -13.16 -54.62
CA LEU A 118 1.43 -12.02 -53.71
C LEU A 118 1.12 -12.35 -52.24
N TYR A 119 0.45 -13.48 -51.95
CA TYR A 119 0.29 -13.96 -50.58
C TYR A 119 1.64 -14.27 -49.91
N ILE A 120 2.65 -14.68 -50.68
CA ILE A 120 4.00 -15.00 -50.17
C ILE A 120 4.67 -13.74 -49.58
N PRO A 121 4.91 -12.65 -50.35
CA PRO A 121 5.49 -11.43 -49.80
C PRO A 121 4.59 -10.82 -48.72
N TYR A 122 3.26 -10.87 -48.85
CA TYR A 122 2.33 -10.38 -47.83
C TYR A 122 2.53 -11.06 -46.47
N VAL A 123 2.51 -12.39 -46.45
CA VAL A 123 2.68 -13.15 -45.20
C VAL A 123 4.11 -13.02 -44.68
N TRP A 124 5.09 -12.99 -45.59
CA TRP A 124 6.49 -12.81 -45.25
C TRP A 124 6.74 -11.50 -44.48
N VAL A 125 6.11 -10.38 -44.86
CA VAL A 125 6.25 -9.10 -44.14
C VAL A 125 5.74 -9.18 -42.71
N ALA A 126 4.60 -9.83 -42.50
CA ALA A 126 4.04 -10.01 -41.17
C ALA A 126 4.99 -10.81 -40.28
N ILE A 127 5.53 -11.93 -40.79
CA ILE A 127 6.48 -12.79 -40.09
C ILE A 127 7.80 -12.06 -39.83
N PHE A 128 8.33 -11.33 -40.82
CA PHE A 128 9.52 -10.51 -40.70
C PHE A 128 9.38 -9.51 -39.55
N GLY A 129 8.26 -8.76 -39.51
CA GLY A 129 8.01 -7.77 -38.45
C GLY A 129 7.92 -8.39 -37.06
N LEU A 130 7.24 -9.54 -36.92
CA LEU A 130 7.12 -10.27 -35.64
C LEU A 130 8.48 -10.82 -35.17
N LEU A 131 9.20 -11.53 -36.04
CA LEU A 131 10.45 -12.21 -35.69
C LEU A 131 11.58 -11.23 -35.40
N THR A 132 11.80 -10.23 -36.26
CA THR A 132 12.91 -9.30 -36.12
C THR A 132 12.75 -8.37 -34.91
N ALA A 133 11.51 -7.93 -34.63
CA ALA A 133 11.21 -7.18 -33.41
C ALA A 133 11.48 -8.03 -32.15
N SER A 134 11.04 -9.29 -32.15
CA SER A 134 11.28 -10.23 -31.04
C SER A 134 12.78 -10.43 -30.81
N GLN A 135 13.54 -10.74 -31.87
CA GLN A 135 14.99 -10.93 -31.80
C GLN A 135 15.73 -9.70 -31.27
N PHE A 136 15.32 -8.50 -31.70
CA PHE A 136 15.90 -7.25 -31.18
C PHE A 136 15.74 -7.14 -29.67
N TRP A 137 14.53 -7.39 -29.15
CA TRP A 137 14.29 -7.30 -27.71
C TRP A 137 15.02 -8.38 -26.92
N ILE A 138 15.19 -9.58 -27.48
CA ILE A 138 16.04 -10.62 -26.87
C ILE A 138 17.50 -10.14 -26.83
N LEU A 139 18.02 -9.56 -27.91
CA LEU A 139 19.38 -8.98 -27.93
C LEU A 139 19.53 -7.86 -26.88
N ALA A 140 18.57 -6.95 -26.76
CA ALA A 140 18.59 -5.88 -25.77
C ALA A 140 18.62 -6.43 -24.33
N ASN A 141 17.87 -7.51 -24.06
CA ASN A 141 17.87 -8.21 -22.76
C ASN A 141 19.16 -8.99 -22.47
N LEU A 142 19.96 -9.32 -23.50
CA LEU A 142 21.31 -9.87 -23.30
C LEU A 142 22.31 -8.78 -22.92
N VAL A 143 22.18 -7.59 -23.53
CA VAL A 143 23.09 -6.44 -23.31
C VAL A 143 22.84 -5.77 -21.95
N TYR A 144 21.59 -5.71 -21.49
CA TYR A 144 21.21 -5.05 -20.22
C TYR A 144 20.65 -6.03 -19.19
N ASN A 145 20.99 -5.81 -17.93
CA ASN A 145 20.29 -6.50 -16.83
C ASN A 145 18.89 -5.89 -16.62
N VAL A 146 18.05 -6.55 -15.82
CA VAL A 146 16.66 -6.13 -15.58
C VAL A 146 16.55 -4.70 -15.03
N ARG A 147 17.49 -4.27 -14.19
CA ARG A 147 17.48 -2.94 -13.57
C ARG A 147 17.83 -1.86 -14.59
N GLU A 148 18.87 -2.09 -15.38
CA GLU A 148 19.27 -1.20 -16.47
C GLU A 148 18.17 -1.13 -17.54
N ALA A 149 17.56 -2.26 -17.91
CA ALA A 149 16.49 -2.32 -18.90
C ALA A 149 15.29 -1.42 -18.55
N LYS A 150 14.86 -1.41 -17.27
CA LYS A 150 13.75 -0.54 -16.80
C LYS A 150 13.99 0.95 -17.10
N ARG A 151 15.26 1.38 -17.06
CA ARG A 151 15.65 2.77 -17.31
C ARG A 151 15.89 3.05 -18.79
N VAL A 152 16.62 2.16 -19.46
CA VAL A 152 17.18 2.41 -20.80
C VAL A 152 16.18 2.08 -21.92
N PHE A 153 15.24 1.15 -21.71
CA PHE A 153 14.34 0.68 -22.78
C PHE A 153 13.36 1.74 -23.25
N GLY A 154 13.01 2.73 -22.42
CA GLY A 154 12.19 3.87 -22.85
C GLY A 154 12.89 4.69 -23.94
N PHE A 155 14.19 4.93 -23.78
CA PHE A 155 15.00 5.66 -24.76
C PHE A 155 15.26 4.83 -26.02
N ILE A 156 15.60 3.54 -25.88
CA ILE A 156 15.75 2.62 -27.03
C ILE A 156 14.44 2.52 -27.81
N GLY A 157 13.31 2.36 -27.11
CA GLY A 157 11.97 2.28 -27.71
C GLY A 157 11.56 3.55 -28.46
N ALA A 158 12.03 4.72 -28.04
CA ALA A 158 11.83 5.96 -28.80
C ALA A 158 12.49 5.89 -30.19
N GLY A 159 13.59 5.14 -30.33
CA GLY A 159 14.22 4.86 -31.62
C GLY A 159 13.32 4.07 -32.57
N ALA A 160 12.52 3.13 -32.03
CA ALA A 160 11.53 2.38 -32.81
C ALA A 160 10.44 3.30 -33.37
N ILE A 161 9.92 4.22 -32.55
CA ILE A 161 8.89 5.18 -32.97
C ILE A 161 9.46 6.16 -34.00
N ALA A 162 10.66 6.67 -33.76
CA ALA A 162 11.36 7.52 -34.72
C ALA A 162 11.61 6.81 -36.05
N GLY A 163 11.96 5.52 -36.02
CA GLY A 163 12.14 4.68 -37.22
C GLY A 163 10.84 4.49 -37.98
N GLY A 164 9.71 4.34 -37.28
CA GLY A 164 8.39 4.30 -37.91
C GLY A 164 8.03 5.61 -38.60
N ILE A 165 8.23 6.74 -37.91
CA ILE A 165 7.99 8.08 -38.48
C ILE A 165 8.86 8.28 -39.73
N PHE A 166 10.15 7.99 -39.62
CA PHE A 166 11.09 8.16 -40.72
C PHE A 166 10.78 7.23 -41.89
N GLY A 167 10.57 5.94 -41.66
CA GLY A 167 10.28 4.96 -42.71
C GLY A 167 9.01 5.24 -43.50
N GLY A 168 7.92 5.61 -42.83
CA GLY A 168 6.66 5.91 -43.53
C GLY A 168 6.75 7.18 -44.39
N TYR A 169 7.34 8.26 -43.87
CA TYR A 169 7.54 9.49 -44.67
C TYR A 169 8.59 9.30 -45.77
N LEU A 170 9.66 8.55 -45.51
CA LEU A 170 10.65 8.21 -46.52
C LEU A 170 10.00 7.41 -47.66
N THR A 171 9.11 6.47 -47.34
CA THR A 171 8.32 5.74 -48.35
C THR A 171 7.49 6.68 -49.19
N SER A 172 6.71 7.56 -48.54
CA SER A 172 5.82 8.52 -49.22
C SER A 172 6.59 9.52 -50.11
N LEU A 173 7.82 9.84 -49.73
CA LEU A 173 8.70 10.70 -50.52
C LEU A 173 9.30 9.94 -51.69
N LEU A 174 9.81 8.72 -51.47
CA LEU A 174 10.48 7.92 -52.49
C LEU A 174 9.53 7.42 -53.58
N THR A 175 8.25 7.16 -53.28
CA THR A 175 7.24 6.79 -54.29
C THR A 175 7.05 7.86 -55.37
N ASN A 176 7.42 9.12 -55.11
CA ASN A 176 7.38 10.19 -56.11
C ASN A 176 8.59 10.17 -57.07
N PHE A 177 9.64 9.39 -56.75
CA PHE A 177 10.89 9.35 -57.50
C PHE A 177 11.22 7.97 -58.09
N ILE A 178 10.78 6.90 -57.43
CA ILE A 178 11.00 5.51 -57.84
C ILE A 178 9.69 4.72 -57.73
N ASN A 179 9.54 3.68 -58.55
CA ASN A 179 8.33 2.85 -58.54
C ASN A 179 8.18 2.13 -57.19
N THR A 180 6.94 1.86 -56.78
CA THR A 180 6.64 1.11 -55.54
C THR A 180 7.44 -0.20 -55.43
N LYS A 181 7.58 -0.95 -56.53
CA LYS A 181 8.30 -2.24 -56.55
C LYS A 181 9.79 -2.12 -56.20
N ASP A 182 10.42 -1.00 -56.56
CA ASP A 182 11.86 -0.76 -56.35
C ASP A 182 12.21 -0.41 -54.89
N LEU A 183 11.22 -0.02 -54.09
CA LEU A 183 11.39 0.25 -52.66
C LEU A 183 11.89 -0.97 -51.86
N LEU A 184 11.65 -2.19 -52.35
CA LEU A 184 12.16 -3.40 -51.72
C LEU A 184 13.69 -3.47 -51.75
N PHE A 185 14.35 -2.89 -52.76
CA PHE A 185 15.81 -2.80 -52.82
C PHE A 185 16.36 -1.78 -51.81
N VAL A 186 15.65 -0.67 -51.60
CA VAL A 186 16.00 0.31 -50.55
C VAL A 186 15.92 -0.34 -49.17
N ALA A 187 14.86 -1.12 -48.92
CA ALA A 187 14.72 -1.89 -47.68
C ALA A 187 15.84 -2.94 -47.51
N ALA A 188 16.23 -3.63 -48.59
CA ALA A 188 17.35 -4.58 -48.56
C ALA A 188 18.68 -3.91 -48.19
N LEU A 189 18.95 -2.71 -48.72
CA LEU A 189 20.14 -1.93 -48.40
C LEU A 189 20.16 -1.49 -46.93
N LEU A 190 19.03 -1.02 -46.40
CA LEU A 190 18.91 -0.67 -44.98
C LEU A 190 19.15 -1.88 -44.06
N LEU A 191 18.66 -3.07 -44.43
CA LEU A 191 18.93 -4.28 -43.66
C LEU A 191 20.41 -4.70 -43.68
N LEU A 192 21.13 -4.48 -44.78
CA LEU A 192 22.59 -4.72 -44.82
C LEU A 192 23.33 -3.86 -43.78
N ILE A 193 22.94 -2.58 -43.63
CA ILE A 193 23.46 -1.70 -42.59
C ILE A 193 23.08 -2.24 -41.20
N CYS A 194 21.83 -2.70 -41.04
CA CYS A 194 21.37 -3.31 -39.79
C CYS A 194 22.21 -4.53 -39.38
N ILE A 195 22.56 -5.41 -40.32
CA ILE A 195 23.42 -6.59 -40.08
C ILE A 195 24.77 -6.19 -39.51
N VAL A 196 25.42 -5.18 -40.11
CA VAL A 196 26.74 -4.69 -39.65
C VAL A 196 26.66 -4.18 -38.22
N ILE A 197 25.64 -3.39 -37.89
CA ILE A 197 25.43 -2.85 -36.55
C ILE A 197 25.13 -3.97 -35.55
N THR A 198 24.24 -4.91 -35.90
CA THR A 198 23.88 -6.03 -35.05
C THR A 198 25.10 -6.90 -34.71
N ARG A 199 25.95 -7.21 -35.71
CA ARG A 199 27.22 -7.93 -35.51
C ARG A 199 28.19 -7.14 -34.63
N PHE A 200 28.26 -5.83 -34.81
CA PHE A 200 29.11 -4.96 -34.00
C PHE A 200 28.67 -4.93 -32.52
N ILE A 201 27.36 -4.81 -32.26
CA ILE A 201 26.79 -4.87 -30.90
C ILE A 201 27.12 -6.22 -30.26
N TRP A 202 26.92 -7.32 -30.99
CA TRP A 202 27.21 -8.65 -30.48
C TRP A 202 28.68 -8.82 -30.10
N LYS A 203 29.60 -8.43 -30.98
CA LYS A 203 31.05 -8.56 -30.75
C LYS A 203 31.53 -7.70 -29.57
N THR A 204 30.98 -6.51 -29.42
CA THR A 204 31.51 -5.50 -28.48
C THR A 204 30.89 -5.61 -27.09
N GLU A 205 29.60 -5.97 -27.01
CA GLU A 205 28.82 -5.95 -25.75
C GLU A 205 28.42 -7.33 -25.26
N VAL A 206 28.15 -8.30 -26.15
CA VAL A 206 27.64 -9.62 -25.76
C VAL A 206 28.78 -10.62 -25.50
N ILE A 207 29.80 -10.66 -26.35
CA ILE A 207 30.95 -11.58 -26.18
C ILE A 207 31.79 -11.25 -24.94
N LYS A 208 31.79 -9.99 -24.48
CA LYS A 208 32.48 -9.58 -23.24
C LYS A 208 31.78 -10.05 -21.96
N LEU A 209 30.54 -10.56 -22.03
CA LEU A 209 29.80 -11.06 -20.88
C LEU A 209 30.24 -12.49 -20.54
N ASN A 210 30.41 -12.78 -19.25
CA ASN A 210 30.87 -14.08 -18.75
C ASN A 210 29.90 -15.21 -19.19
N PRO A 211 30.36 -16.33 -19.78
CA PRO A 211 29.50 -17.42 -20.27
C PRO A 211 28.49 -17.95 -19.24
N PHE A 212 28.81 -17.92 -17.94
CA PHE A 212 27.88 -18.29 -16.86
C PHE A 212 26.69 -17.32 -16.73
N GLN A 213 26.88 -16.02 -17.01
CA GLN A 213 25.82 -15.01 -16.99
C GLN A 213 24.88 -15.15 -18.19
N VAL A 214 25.40 -15.56 -19.35
CA VAL A 214 24.60 -15.82 -20.56
C VAL A 214 23.73 -17.07 -20.39
N ALA A 215 24.27 -18.14 -19.78
CA ALA A 215 23.51 -19.37 -19.48
C ALA A 215 22.39 -19.14 -18.44
N PHE A 216 22.65 -18.33 -17.39
CA PHE A 216 21.64 -17.96 -16.41
C PHE A 216 20.52 -17.09 -17.00
N ARG A 217 20.86 -16.19 -17.94
CA ARG A 217 19.90 -15.34 -18.67
C ARG A 217 19.05 -16.10 -19.70
N ASN A 218 19.53 -17.24 -20.21
CA ASN A 218 18.86 -18.07 -21.21
C ASN A 218 18.04 -19.25 -20.64
N ASN A 219 18.02 -19.47 -19.32
CA ASN A 219 17.28 -20.60 -18.74
C ASN A 219 15.75 -20.36 -18.70
N LEU A 220 15.11 -20.59 -19.85
CA LEU A 220 13.64 -20.71 -19.98
C LEU A 220 13.12 -22.11 -19.66
N LYS A 221 13.91 -22.99 -19.01
CA LYS A 221 13.41 -24.30 -18.56
C LYS A 221 12.47 -24.12 -17.35
N GLY A 222 11.17 -24.19 -17.61
CA GLY A 222 10.10 -24.30 -16.62
C GLY A 222 8.75 -24.54 -17.31
N ASP A 223 7.66 -24.54 -16.54
CA ASP A 223 6.31 -24.80 -17.06
C ASP A 223 5.95 -24.00 -18.33
N SER A 224 5.15 -24.62 -19.21
CA SER A 224 4.67 -24.02 -20.46
C SER A 224 3.99 -22.66 -20.18
N PRO A 225 4.29 -21.59 -20.96
CA PRO A 225 3.63 -20.29 -20.83
C PRO A 225 2.10 -20.37 -20.87
N LEU A 226 1.55 -21.28 -21.67
CA LEU A 226 0.10 -21.50 -21.76
C LEU A 226 -0.48 -22.02 -20.44
N LYS A 227 0.24 -22.91 -19.76
CA LYS A 227 -0.17 -23.47 -18.46
C LYS A 227 -0.18 -22.37 -17.40
N LEU A 228 0.88 -21.56 -17.34
CA LEU A 228 0.99 -20.41 -16.44
C LEU A 228 -0.13 -19.37 -16.67
N ILE A 229 -0.52 -19.12 -17.92
CA ILE A 229 -1.63 -18.22 -18.27
C ILE A 229 -2.97 -18.79 -17.82
N LYS A 230 -3.20 -20.10 -17.98
CA LYS A 230 -4.45 -20.75 -17.56
C LYS A 230 -4.60 -20.84 -16.03
N GLU A 231 -3.50 -21.00 -15.31
CA GLU A 231 -3.49 -21.08 -13.84
C GLU A 231 -3.74 -19.71 -13.18
N SER A 232 -3.31 -18.61 -13.83
CA SER A 232 -3.53 -17.25 -13.32
C SER A 232 -4.72 -16.57 -14.00
N LYS A 233 -5.80 -16.35 -13.23
CA LYS A 233 -6.99 -15.64 -13.71
C LYS A 233 -6.69 -14.23 -14.23
N LEU A 234 -5.81 -13.49 -13.53
CA LEU A 234 -5.35 -12.17 -13.96
C LEU A 234 -4.65 -12.24 -15.33
N LEU A 235 -3.73 -13.19 -15.49
CA LEU A 235 -2.93 -13.33 -16.71
C LEU A 235 -3.78 -13.79 -17.90
N SER A 236 -4.75 -14.67 -17.67
CA SER A 236 -5.75 -15.07 -18.67
C SER A 236 -6.58 -13.88 -19.15
N LEU A 237 -7.05 -13.02 -18.24
CA LEU A 237 -7.80 -11.81 -18.61
C LEU A 237 -6.94 -10.79 -19.38
N ILE A 238 -5.66 -10.63 -19.01
CA ILE A 238 -4.72 -9.79 -19.77
C ILE A 238 -4.58 -10.31 -21.20
N ALA A 239 -4.35 -11.62 -21.37
CA ALA A 239 -4.24 -12.24 -22.68
C ALA A 239 -5.51 -12.07 -23.52
N LEU A 240 -6.70 -12.22 -22.90
CA LEU A 240 -7.98 -12.10 -23.58
C LEU A 240 -8.28 -10.64 -24.00
N VAL A 241 -7.95 -9.67 -23.16
CA VAL A 241 -8.04 -8.24 -23.48
C VAL A 241 -7.10 -7.86 -24.62
N ILE A 242 -5.85 -8.35 -24.61
CA ILE A 242 -4.88 -8.13 -25.69
C ILE A 242 -5.38 -8.78 -26.98
N GLY A 243 -5.81 -10.05 -26.94
CA GLY A 243 -6.35 -10.76 -28.10
C GLY A 243 -7.56 -10.06 -28.71
N THR A 244 -8.50 -9.60 -27.89
CA THR A 244 -9.67 -8.83 -28.36
C THR A 244 -9.24 -7.51 -28.99
N SER A 245 -8.24 -6.83 -28.42
CA SER A 245 -7.70 -5.58 -28.99
C SER A 245 -7.02 -5.79 -30.34
N VAL A 246 -6.35 -6.92 -30.55
CA VAL A 246 -5.72 -7.27 -31.84
C VAL A 246 -6.77 -7.62 -32.87
N LEU A 247 -7.77 -8.42 -32.48
CA LEU A 247 -8.87 -8.81 -33.34
C LEU A 247 -9.63 -7.58 -33.86
N VAL A 248 -10.01 -6.64 -32.98
CA VAL A 248 -10.65 -5.37 -33.37
C VAL A 248 -9.72 -4.56 -34.28
N ALA A 249 -8.43 -4.45 -33.94
CA ALA A 249 -7.46 -3.71 -34.76
C ALA A 249 -7.34 -4.29 -36.18
N LYS A 250 -7.44 -5.61 -36.36
CA LYS A 250 -7.42 -6.26 -37.68
C LYS A 250 -8.68 -6.03 -38.50
N LEU A 251 -9.84 -5.97 -37.86
CA LEU A 251 -11.08 -5.57 -38.54
C LEU A 251 -11.03 -4.09 -38.96
N VAL A 252 -10.49 -3.22 -38.11
CA VAL A 252 -10.23 -1.81 -38.45
C VAL A 252 -9.20 -1.68 -39.58
N ASP A 253 -8.12 -2.48 -39.56
CA ASP A 253 -7.12 -2.55 -40.64
C ASP A 253 -7.78 -2.90 -41.97
N TYR A 254 -8.64 -3.92 -41.98
CA TYR A 254 -9.37 -4.32 -43.18
C TYR A 254 -10.25 -3.17 -43.71
N GLN A 255 -11.08 -2.56 -42.85
CA GLN A 255 -11.95 -1.45 -43.26
C GLN A 255 -11.14 -0.26 -43.79
N TYR A 256 -10.03 0.06 -43.13
CA TYR A 256 -9.13 1.12 -43.56
C TYR A 256 -8.51 0.83 -44.93
N SER A 257 -8.05 -0.40 -45.16
CA SER A 257 -7.48 -0.83 -46.44
C SER A 257 -8.52 -0.87 -47.58
N ASP A 258 -9.72 -1.38 -47.32
CA ASP A 258 -10.82 -1.43 -48.31
C ASP A 258 -11.26 -0.02 -48.74
N TYR A 259 -11.48 0.90 -47.79
CA TYR A 259 -11.88 2.27 -48.12
C TYR A 259 -10.77 3.05 -48.83
N ALA A 260 -9.51 2.87 -48.44
CA ALA A 260 -8.38 3.50 -49.12
C ALA A 260 -8.26 3.02 -50.57
N PHE A 261 -8.36 1.71 -50.80
CA PHE A 261 -8.31 1.10 -52.13
C PHE A 261 -9.45 1.57 -53.04
N ARG A 262 -10.68 1.68 -52.53
CA ARG A 262 -11.84 2.14 -53.32
C ARG A 262 -11.76 3.60 -53.78
N LEU A 263 -10.94 4.43 -53.11
CA LEU A 263 -10.85 5.87 -53.37
C LEU A 263 -9.55 6.28 -54.06
N ILE A 264 -8.51 5.46 -53.97
CA ILE A 264 -7.19 5.72 -54.54
C ILE A 264 -6.91 4.66 -55.60
N ASN A 265 -7.05 5.04 -56.87
CA ASN A 265 -6.91 4.12 -58.00
C ASN A 265 -5.45 3.84 -58.37
N ASP A 266 -4.55 4.81 -58.14
CA ASP A 266 -3.13 4.66 -58.45
C ASP A 266 -2.38 3.94 -57.33
N GLN A 267 -1.55 2.97 -57.70
CA GLN A 267 -0.84 2.12 -56.75
C GLN A 267 0.24 2.89 -55.99
N ASP A 268 0.97 3.79 -56.66
CA ASP A 268 2.04 4.56 -56.02
C ASP A 268 1.44 5.60 -55.05
N ASP A 269 0.31 6.21 -55.41
CA ASP A 269 -0.48 7.06 -54.50
C ASP A 269 -1.00 6.28 -53.30
N LEU A 270 -1.45 5.03 -53.49
CA LEU A 270 -1.91 4.16 -52.40
C LEU A 270 -0.75 3.78 -51.46
N THR A 271 0.44 3.49 -52.01
CA THR A 271 1.68 3.27 -51.23
C THR A 271 2.03 4.51 -50.41
N SER A 272 2.00 5.69 -51.04
CA SER A 272 2.29 6.98 -50.41
C SER A 272 1.29 7.28 -49.29
N PHE A 273 -0.01 7.04 -49.53
CA PHE A 273 -1.07 7.18 -48.53
C PHE A 273 -0.83 6.31 -47.29
N PHE A 274 -0.52 5.02 -47.48
CA PHE A 274 -0.21 4.13 -46.35
C PHE A 274 1.07 4.56 -45.61
N GLY A 275 2.12 4.96 -46.34
CA GLY A 275 3.35 5.48 -45.76
C GLY A 275 3.12 6.71 -44.88
N PHE A 276 2.38 7.68 -45.41
CA PHE A 276 2.09 8.96 -44.76
C PHE A 276 1.28 8.75 -43.49
N TRP A 277 0.19 7.99 -43.58
CA TRP A 277 -0.68 7.76 -42.42
C TRP A 277 0.00 6.87 -41.38
N PHE A 278 0.71 5.79 -41.74
CA PHE A 278 1.45 4.99 -40.74
C PHE A 278 2.53 5.81 -39.99
N SER A 279 3.17 6.77 -40.67
CA SER A 279 4.07 7.72 -40.03
C SER A 279 3.33 8.68 -39.10
N THR A 280 2.24 9.28 -39.58
CA THR A 280 1.42 10.23 -38.81
C THR A 280 0.86 9.59 -37.53
N LEU A 281 0.40 8.33 -37.62
CA LEU A 281 0.00 7.52 -36.46
C LEU A 281 1.13 7.42 -35.43
N SER A 282 2.36 7.18 -35.88
CA SER A 282 3.55 7.08 -35.02
C SER A 282 3.88 8.43 -34.37
N VAL A 283 3.75 9.55 -35.08
CA VAL A 283 3.92 10.91 -34.53
C VAL A 283 2.88 11.18 -33.43
N ILE A 284 1.60 10.93 -33.71
CA ILE A 284 0.52 11.15 -32.74
C ILE A 284 0.72 10.24 -31.52
N SER A 285 1.07 8.97 -31.74
CA SER A 285 1.40 8.03 -30.66
C SER A 285 2.51 8.57 -29.76
N LEU A 286 3.58 9.13 -30.34
CA LEU A 286 4.69 9.72 -29.59
C LEU A 286 4.24 10.90 -28.73
N ILE A 287 3.45 11.81 -29.31
CA ILE A 287 2.92 12.98 -28.59
C ILE A 287 2.04 12.54 -27.42
N ILE A 288 1.12 11.59 -27.65
CA ILE A 288 0.27 11.06 -26.58
C ILE A 288 1.13 10.39 -25.52
N GLN A 289 2.11 9.57 -25.90
CA GLN A 289 3.00 8.86 -24.99
C GLN A 289 3.81 9.81 -24.08
N LEU A 290 4.35 10.90 -24.64
CA LEU A 290 5.19 11.83 -23.91
C LEU A 290 4.39 12.78 -23.00
N PHE A 291 3.25 13.28 -23.48
CA PHE A 291 2.51 14.36 -22.79
C PHE A 291 1.22 13.91 -22.10
N LEU A 292 0.47 12.98 -22.69
CA LEU A 292 -0.87 12.63 -22.23
C LEU A 292 -0.89 11.34 -21.40
N THR A 293 -0.06 10.34 -21.71
CA THR A 293 -0.11 9.03 -21.03
C THR A 293 0.09 9.15 -19.53
N LYS A 294 1.10 9.90 -19.07
CA LYS A 294 1.33 10.11 -17.63
C LYS A 294 0.12 10.76 -16.94
N ARG A 295 -0.52 11.72 -17.61
CA ARG A 295 -1.70 12.43 -17.08
C ARG A 295 -2.89 11.50 -17.00
N ILE A 296 -3.22 10.79 -18.09
CA ILE A 296 -4.35 9.86 -18.17
C ILE A 296 -4.21 8.74 -17.13
N VAL A 297 -3.06 8.07 -17.11
CA VAL A 297 -2.81 6.95 -16.18
C VAL A 297 -2.76 7.43 -14.73
N GLY A 298 -2.11 8.58 -14.47
CA GLY A 298 -2.01 9.14 -13.12
C GLY A 298 -3.32 9.67 -12.54
N THR A 299 -4.22 10.23 -13.37
CA THR A 299 -5.51 10.76 -12.88
C THR A 299 -6.62 9.72 -12.83
N PHE A 300 -6.71 8.82 -13.82
CA PHE A 300 -7.80 7.85 -13.91
C PHE A 300 -7.44 6.48 -13.31
N GLY A 301 -6.16 6.26 -13.03
CA GLY A 301 -5.63 4.98 -12.58
C GLY A 301 -5.46 3.98 -13.74
N VAL A 302 -4.69 2.94 -13.47
CA VAL A 302 -4.27 1.96 -14.49
C VAL A 302 -5.46 1.26 -15.14
N GLY A 303 -6.41 0.73 -14.36
CA GLY A 303 -7.54 -0.03 -14.91
C GLY A 303 -8.50 0.78 -15.79
N LYS A 304 -8.82 2.03 -15.43
CA LYS A 304 -9.71 2.88 -16.24
C LYS A 304 -9.04 3.41 -17.51
N SER A 305 -7.71 3.48 -17.53
CA SER A 305 -6.95 3.97 -18.68
C SER A 305 -7.10 3.06 -19.91
N LEU A 306 -7.36 1.76 -19.72
CA LEU A 306 -7.61 0.82 -20.81
C LEU A 306 -8.91 1.12 -21.59
N LEU A 307 -9.87 1.82 -20.99
CA LEU A 307 -11.18 2.10 -21.60
C LEU A 307 -11.09 3.09 -22.76
N TRP A 308 -10.04 3.91 -22.83
CA TRP A 308 -9.95 5.00 -23.82
C TRP A 308 -9.88 4.51 -25.27
N LEU A 309 -9.12 3.45 -25.55
CA LEU A 309 -9.02 2.87 -26.89
C LEU A 309 -10.35 2.25 -27.37
N PRO A 310 -10.98 1.29 -26.67
CA PRO A 310 -12.25 0.73 -27.11
C PRO A 310 -13.34 1.80 -27.24
N THR A 311 -13.38 2.78 -26.32
CA THR A 311 -14.36 3.87 -26.40
C THR A 311 -14.13 4.75 -27.64
N GLY A 312 -12.88 5.10 -27.93
CA GLY A 312 -12.56 5.89 -29.12
C GLY A 312 -12.88 5.14 -30.42
N ILE A 313 -12.57 3.84 -30.51
CA ILE A 313 -12.93 3.02 -31.66
C ILE A 313 -14.45 2.91 -31.76
N LEU A 314 -15.17 2.74 -30.64
CA LEU A 314 -16.64 2.66 -30.63
C LEU A 314 -17.30 3.94 -31.16
N ILE A 315 -16.82 5.12 -30.72
CA ILE A 315 -17.29 6.41 -31.22
C ILE A 315 -17.06 6.51 -32.73
N GLY A 316 -15.85 6.16 -33.19
CA GLY A 316 -15.53 6.22 -34.61
C GLY A 316 -16.34 5.21 -35.44
N SER A 317 -16.50 3.97 -34.98
CA SER A 317 -17.31 2.95 -35.65
C SER A 317 -18.79 3.33 -35.73
N PHE A 318 -19.35 3.96 -34.69
CA PHE A 318 -20.71 4.51 -34.74
C PHE A 318 -20.81 5.66 -35.74
N LEU A 319 -19.81 6.56 -35.76
CA LEU A 319 -19.75 7.65 -36.71
C LEU A 319 -19.64 7.16 -38.16
N LEU A 320 -18.90 6.07 -38.41
CA LEU A 320 -18.74 5.49 -39.76
C LEU A 320 -20.05 4.95 -40.32
N LEU A 321 -20.92 4.40 -39.46
CA LEU A 321 -22.26 3.95 -39.87
C LEU A 321 -23.16 5.10 -40.32
N LEU A 322 -22.97 6.30 -39.76
CA LEU A 322 -23.71 7.51 -40.11
C LEU A 322 -23.09 8.25 -41.28
N ILE A 323 -21.76 8.30 -41.34
CA ILE A 323 -20.96 9.08 -42.28
C ILE A 323 -19.86 8.15 -42.85
N PRO A 324 -20.15 7.37 -43.91
CA PRO A 324 -19.20 6.41 -44.47
C PRO A 324 -18.15 7.11 -45.36
N GLN A 325 -17.30 7.94 -44.75
CA GLN A 325 -16.25 8.72 -45.42
C GLN A 325 -14.85 8.30 -44.96
N LEU A 326 -13.85 8.44 -45.85
CA LEU A 326 -12.46 8.02 -45.60
C LEU A 326 -11.85 8.67 -44.34
N TRP A 327 -12.14 9.94 -44.08
CA TRP A 327 -11.59 10.63 -42.92
C TRP A 327 -12.09 10.03 -41.58
N VAL A 328 -13.29 9.43 -41.56
CA VAL A 328 -13.84 8.77 -40.36
C VAL A 328 -13.09 7.47 -40.08
N ILE A 329 -12.80 6.66 -41.11
CA ILE A 329 -12.00 5.45 -40.93
C ILE A 329 -10.53 5.78 -40.60
N VAL A 330 -9.97 6.84 -41.19
CA VAL A 330 -8.67 7.39 -40.81
C VAL A 330 -8.69 7.81 -39.33
N PHE A 331 -9.73 8.47 -38.85
CA PHE A 331 -9.88 8.80 -37.43
C PHE A 331 -9.91 7.55 -36.54
N ILE A 332 -10.70 6.52 -36.89
CA ILE A 332 -10.70 5.23 -36.17
C ILE A 332 -9.28 4.65 -36.15
N LYS A 333 -8.57 4.69 -37.28
CA LYS A 333 -7.21 4.18 -37.40
C LYS A 333 -6.20 4.98 -36.56
N ILE A 334 -6.39 6.29 -36.45
CA ILE A 334 -5.62 7.17 -35.55
C ILE A 334 -5.83 6.78 -34.10
N VAL A 335 -7.08 6.61 -33.68
CA VAL A 335 -7.40 6.16 -32.33
C VAL A 335 -6.78 4.79 -32.05
N ASP A 336 -6.96 3.83 -32.96
CA ASP A 336 -6.41 2.48 -32.86
C ASP A 336 -4.89 2.51 -32.70
N GLY A 337 -4.18 3.06 -33.69
CA GLY A 337 -2.72 3.06 -33.73
C GLY A 337 -2.09 3.83 -32.57
N SER A 338 -2.60 5.03 -32.28
CA SER A 338 -1.97 5.94 -31.31
C SER A 338 -2.23 5.53 -29.86
N LEU A 339 -3.49 5.22 -29.48
CA LEU A 339 -3.81 4.86 -28.10
C LEU A 339 -3.35 3.45 -27.74
N LYS A 340 -3.31 2.52 -28.71
CA LYS A 340 -2.78 1.16 -28.50
C LYS A 340 -1.30 1.19 -28.12
N GLN A 341 -0.49 1.94 -28.85
CA GLN A 341 0.97 2.01 -28.62
C GLN A 341 1.38 2.92 -27.44
N SER A 342 0.52 3.86 -27.04
CA SER A 342 0.80 4.78 -25.93
C SER A 342 0.11 4.36 -24.61
N VAL A 343 -1.15 4.77 -24.40
CA VAL A 343 -1.88 4.62 -23.14
C VAL A 343 -2.13 3.16 -22.81
N ASN A 344 -2.58 2.36 -23.78
CA ASN A 344 -2.92 0.96 -23.51
C ASN A 344 -1.70 0.13 -23.21
N LYS A 345 -0.66 0.24 -24.03
CA LYS A 345 0.62 -0.42 -23.78
C LYS A 345 1.17 -0.11 -22.38
N ALA A 346 1.18 1.17 -21.99
CA ALA A 346 1.59 1.58 -20.65
C ALA A 346 0.70 0.98 -19.56
N SER A 347 -0.61 0.99 -19.75
CA SER A 347 -1.56 0.48 -18.76
C SER A 347 -1.48 -1.04 -18.60
N THR A 348 -1.33 -1.79 -19.69
CA THR A 348 -1.15 -3.25 -19.64
C THR A 348 0.17 -3.65 -18.95
N GLU A 349 1.23 -2.87 -19.14
CA GLU A 349 2.49 -3.10 -18.44
C GLU A 349 2.34 -2.88 -16.93
N LEU A 350 1.62 -1.84 -16.51
CA LEU A 350 1.35 -1.57 -15.09
C LEU A 350 0.42 -2.63 -14.47
N LEU A 351 -0.57 -3.14 -15.20
CA LEU A 351 -1.44 -4.23 -14.73
C LEU A 351 -0.68 -5.53 -14.44
N SER A 352 0.52 -5.67 -15.02
CA SER A 352 1.38 -6.84 -14.80
C SER A 352 2.35 -6.67 -13.63
N ILE A 353 2.33 -5.55 -12.90
CA ILE A 353 3.12 -5.35 -11.67
C ILE A 353 2.89 -6.48 -10.64
N PRO A 354 1.66 -6.96 -10.41
CA PRO A 354 1.42 -8.01 -9.43
C PRO A 354 2.01 -9.38 -9.80
N ILE A 355 2.49 -9.54 -11.04
CA ILE A 355 2.91 -10.84 -11.56
C ILE A 355 4.43 -11.00 -11.33
N PRO A 356 4.88 -12.09 -10.69
CA PRO A 356 6.30 -12.37 -10.52
C PRO A 356 7.07 -12.26 -11.84
N ILE A 357 8.26 -11.67 -11.78
CA ILE A 357 9.00 -11.29 -12.99
C ILE A 357 9.36 -12.49 -13.87
N ASP A 358 9.55 -13.67 -13.27
CA ASP A 358 9.86 -14.91 -13.98
C ASP A 358 8.66 -15.45 -14.78
N ILE A 359 7.45 -15.29 -14.23
CA ILE A 359 6.20 -15.64 -14.92
C ILE A 359 5.97 -14.62 -16.03
N LYS A 360 6.06 -13.31 -15.71
CA LYS A 360 5.86 -12.21 -16.67
C LYS A 360 6.76 -12.36 -17.90
N LYS A 361 8.05 -12.68 -17.71
CA LYS A 361 9.01 -12.89 -18.82
C LYS A 361 8.58 -14.03 -19.75
N LYS A 362 8.16 -15.17 -19.20
CA LYS A 362 7.77 -16.35 -19.99
C LYS A 362 6.46 -16.13 -20.75
N THR A 363 5.53 -15.38 -20.15
CA THR A 363 4.17 -15.24 -20.68
C THR A 363 4.04 -14.04 -21.61
N LYS A 364 4.93 -13.04 -21.50
CA LYS A 364 4.92 -11.85 -22.37
C LYS A 364 5.14 -12.21 -23.84
N THR A 365 6.18 -12.95 -24.17
CA THR A 365 6.48 -13.36 -25.55
C THR A 365 5.34 -14.18 -26.16
N PHE A 366 4.75 -15.08 -25.36
CA PHE A 366 3.57 -15.84 -25.79
C PHE A 366 2.36 -14.93 -26.08
N THR A 367 2.11 -13.95 -25.22
CA THR A 367 1.00 -13.01 -25.39
C THR A 367 1.23 -12.07 -26.59
N ASP A 368 2.46 -11.63 -26.83
CA ASP A 368 2.78 -10.71 -27.92
C ASP A 368 2.77 -11.39 -29.30
N VAL A 369 3.15 -12.67 -29.38
CA VAL A 369 3.32 -13.37 -30.66
C VAL A 369 2.16 -14.34 -30.93
N VAL A 370 1.87 -15.24 -30.00
CA VAL A 370 0.90 -16.33 -30.22
C VAL A 370 -0.53 -15.80 -30.12
N VAL A 371 -0.84 -15.00 -29.10
CA VAL A 371 -2.20 -14.44 -28.93
C VAL A 371 -2.51 -13.44 -30.06
N ASP A 372 -1.53 -12.63 -30.49
CA ASP A 372 -1.68 -11.73 -31.64
C ASP A 372 -1.97 -12.50 -32.94
N SER A 373 -1.23 -13.59 -33.19
CA SER A 373 -1.41 -14.44 -34.38
C SER A 373 -2.77 -15.13 -34.38
N ILE A 374 -3.20 -15.70 -33.24
CA ILE A 374 -4.52 -16.33 -33.11
C ILE A 374 -5.64 -15.30 -33.34
N ALA A 375 -5.55 -14.13 -32.72
CA ALA A 375 -6.52 -13.05 -32.90
C ALA A 375 -6.60 -12.59 -34.36
N THR A 376 -5.46 -12.50 -35.06
CA THR A 376 -5.38 -12.18 -36.48
C THR A 376 -6.07 -13.24 -37.34
N GLY A 377 -5.85 -14.52 -37.06
CA GLY A 377 -6.52 -15.62 -37.76
C GLY A 377 -8.04 -15.61 -37.55
N ILE A 378 -8.48 -15.38 -36.31
CA ILE A 378 -9.92 -15.25 -35.99
C ILE A 378 -10.54 -14.07 -36.74
N ALA A 379 -9.86 -12.92 -36.80
CA ALA A 379 -10.31 -11.78 -37.60
C ALA A 379 -10.45 -12.15 -39.09
N GLY A 380 -9.49 -12.90 -39.64
CA GLY A 380 -9.57 -13.45 -41.00
C GLY A 380 -10.79 -14.33 -41.21
N PHE A 381 -11.06 -15.28 -40.30
CA PHE A 381 -12.26 -16.13 -40.40
C PHE A 381 -13.57 -15.36 -40.27
N ILE A 382 -13.65 -14.37 -39.37
CA ILE A 382 -14.81 -13.48 -39.25
C ILE A 382 -15.04 -12.76 -40.59
N LEU A 383 -14.00 -12.19 -41.17
CA LEU A 383 -14.09 -11.49 -42.45
C LEU A 383 -14.50 -12.44 -43.59
N ILE A 384 -13.93 -13.64 -43.69
CA ILE A 384 -14.34 -14.65 -44.68
C ILE A 384 -15.83 -14.99 -44.53
N PHE A 385 -16.30 -15.21 -43.30
CA PHE A 385 -17.69 -15.58 -43.05
C PHE A 385 -18.67 -14.46 -43.42
N PHE A 386 -18.42 -13.23 -42.97
CA PHE A 386 -19.36 -12.12 -43.16
C PHE A 386 -19.24 -11.45 -44.54
N ILE A 387 -18.03 -11.26 -45.07
CA ILE A 387 -17.84 -10.62 -46.38
C ILE A 387 -17.97 -11.66 -47.49
N ASN A 388 -17.14 -12.71 -47.49
CA ASN A 388 -17.10 -13.64 -48.62
C ASN A 388 -18.26 -14.66 -48.58
N GLY A 389 -18.76 -15.00 -47.38
CA GLY A 389 -19.83 -15.99 -47.20
C GLY A 389 -21.24 -15.39 -47.27
N LEU A 390 -21.46 -14.22 -46.68
CA LEU A 390 -22.77 -13.55 -46.60
C LEU A 390 -22.90 -12.33 -47.54
N ASP A 391 -21.84 -11.97 -48.27
CA ASP A 391 -21.79 -10.83 -49.20
C ASP A 391 -22.19 -9.49 -48.56
N ILE A 392 -21.78 -9.30 -47.29
CA ILE A 392 -22.10 -8.10 -46.52
C ILE A 392 -21.09 -6.99 -46.83
N SER A 393 -21.59 -5.79 -47.12
CA SER A 393 -20.77 -4.60 -47.33
C SER A 393 -19.81 -4.32 -46.16
N SER A 394 -18.59 -3.86 -46.49
CA SER A 394 -17.53 -3.57 -45.53
C SER A 394 -17.89 -2.54 -44.46
N THR A 395 -18.88 -1.67 -44.72
CA THR A 395 -19.41 -0.72 -43.72
C THR A 395 -20.04 -1.43 -42.53
N TYR A 396 -20.70 -2.57 -42.73
CA TYR A 396 -21.36 -3.32 -41.65
C TYR A 396 -20.38 -4.07 -40.73
N ILE A 397 -19.10 -4.18 -41.12
CA ILE A 397 -18.04 -4.65 -40.21
C ILE A 397 -17.96 -3.76 -38.97
N SER A 398 -18.33 -2.48 -39.07
CA SER A 398 -18.42 -1.59 -37.91
C SER A 398 -19.45 -2.06 -36.87
N VAL A 399 -20.52 -2.75 -37.27
CA VAL A 399 -21.47 -3.38 -36.33
C VAL A 399 -20.80 -4.52 -35.57
N ILE A 400 -20.04 -5.36 -36.27
CA ILE A 400 -19.27 -6.46 -35.65
C ILE A 400 -18.24 -5.89 -34.67
N ILE A 401 -17.52 -4.82 -35.06
CA ILE A 401 -16.57 -4.11 -34.20
C ILE A 401 -17.28 -3.57 -32.94
N ILE A 402 -18.46 -2.95 -33.07
CA ILE A 402 -19.23 -2.45 -31.91
C ILE A 402 -19.59 -3.60 -30.96
N VAL A 403 -20.08 -4.74 -31.47
CA VAL A 403 -20.42 -5.92 -30.65
C VAL A 403 -19.19 -6.44 -29.91
N LEU A 404 -18.05 -6.56 -30.60
CA LEU A 404 -16.80 -7.00 -30.00
C LEU A 404 -16.28 -6.02 -28.95
N ILE A 405 -16.47 -4.70 -29.15
CA ILE A 405 -16.09 -3.69 -28.16
C ILE A 405 -16.95 -3.79 -26.91
N VAL A 406 -18.25 -4.11 -27.00
CA VAL A 406 -19.08 -4.36 -25.81
C VAL A 406 -18.48 -5.51 -24.99
N GLY A 407 -18.13 -6.63 -25.65
CA GLY A 407 -17.40 -7.72 -25.00
C GLY A 407 -16.05 -7.26 -24.40
N TRP A 408 -15.28 -6.47 -25.15
CA TRP A 408 -14.00 -5.92 -24.69
C TRP A 408 -14.13 -5.05 -23.43
N LEU A 409 -15.14 -4.19 -23.36
CA LEU A 409 -15.41 -3.36 -22.18
C LEU A 409 -15.76 -4.20 -20.95
N THR A 410 -16.53 -5.30 -21.11
CA THR A 410 -16.81 -6.23 -20.01
C THR A 410 -15.55 -6.95 -19.51
N LEU A 411 -14.65 -7.32 -20.42
CA LEU A 411 -13.38 -7.95 -20.08
C LEU A 411 -12.46 -6.99 -19.31
N ILE A 412 -12.41 -5.71 -19.70
CA ILE A 412 -11.66 -4.69 -18.96
C ILE A 412 -12.23 -4.51 -17.55
N TYR A 413 -13.56 -4.57 -17.38
CA TYR A 413 -14.19 -4.51 -16.08
C TYR A 413 -13.76 -5.68 -15.18
N PHE A 414 -13.82 -6.93 -15.67
CA PHE A 414 -13.36 -8.09 -14.90
C PHE A 414 -11.86 -8.04 -14.62
N LEU A 415 -11.05 -7.65 -15.60
CA LEU A 415 -9.60 -7.48 -15.46
C LEU A 415 -9.27 -6.49 -14.34
N ARG A 416 -9.99 -5.38 -14.24
CA ARG A 416 -9.81 -4.39 -13.16
C ARG A 416 -10.11 -4.97 -11.79
N GLN A 417 -11.16 -5.78 -11.65
CA GLN A 417 -11.51 -6.41 -10.37
C GLN A 417 -10.44 -7.41 -9.94
N GLU A 418 -10.03 -8.29 -10.84
CA GLU A 418 -8.97 -9.29 -10.57
C GLU A 418 -7.61 -8.65 -10.30
N TYR A 419 -7.27 -7.54 -10.98
CA TYR A 419 -6.06 -6.77 -10.67
C TYR A 419 -6.07 -6.28 -9.21
N ILE A 420 -7.20 -5.74 -8.74
CA ILE A 420 -7.32 -5.28 -7.34
C ILE A 420 -7.17 -6.45 -6.36
N ILE A 421 -7.74 -7.62 -6.69
CA ILE A 421 -7.63 -8.83 -5.87
C ILE A 421 -6.18 -9.33 -5.82
N ALA A 422 -5.55 -9.57 -6.97
CA ALA A 422 -4.16 -10.03 -7.05
C ALA A 422 -3.17 -9.07 -6.38
N PHE A 423 -3.45 -7.77 -6.46
CA PHE A 423 -2.66 -6.75 -5.76
C PHE A 423 -2.86 -6.82 -4.25
N LYS A 424 -4.08 -7.06 -3.76
CA LYS A 424 -4.33 -7.32 -2.32
C LYS A 424 -3.66 -8.59 -1.84
N ASP A 425 -3.71 -9.67 -2.61
CA ASP A 425 -3.07 -10.94 -2.26
C ASP A 425 -1.55 -10.78 -2.08
N LEU A 426 -0.90 -9.97 -2.92
CA LEU A 426 0.51 -9.61 -2.73
C LEU A 426 0.79 -8.89 -1.41
N LEU A 427 -0.14 -8.04 -0.98
CA LEU A 427 -0.02 -7.33 0.29
C LEU A 427 -0.24 -8.28 1.47
N GLU A 428 -1.21 -9.18 1.38
CA GLU A 428 -1.50 -10.16 2.42
C GLU A 428 -0.38 -11.21 2.57
N ILE A 429 0.27 -11.63 1.47
CA ILE A 429 1.43 -12.54 1.53
C ILE A 429 2.61 -11.91 2.27
N SER A 430 2.73 -10.58 2.25
CA SER A 430 3.76 -9.83 3.00
C SER A 430 3.41 -9.64 4.48
N SER A 431 2.11 -9.62 4.81
CA SER A 431 1.60 -9.55 6.17
C SER A 431 1.08 -10.92 6.62
N ILE A 432 1.98 -11.74 7.17
CA ILE A 432 1.64 -12.74 8.19
C ILE A 432 1.06 -14.08 7.68
N LYS A 433 1.91 -15.13 7.63
CA LYS A 433 1.52 -16.46 8.11
C LYS A 433 1.28 -16.37 9.63
N LYS A 434 0.07 -16.00 10.04
CA LYS A 434 -0.51 -16.35 11.34
C LYS A 434 -1.80 -17.02 10.98
N ASP A 435 -1.92 -18.25 11.44
CA ASP A 435 -3.11 -19.07 11.34
C ASP A 435 -4.34 -18.27 11.80
N LYS A 436 -5.13 -17.81 10.83
CA LYS A 436 -6.51 -17.41 11.08
C LYS A 436 -7.34 -18.68 10.99
N HIS A 437 -7.65 -19.24 12.15
CA HIS A 437 -8.85 -20.05 12.30
C HIS A 437 -10.06 -19.18 11.94
N VAL A 438 -10.52 -19.29 10.70
CA VAL A 438 -11.79 -18.72 10.25
C VAL A 438 -12.88 -19.54 10.91
N LYS A 439 -13.60 -18.92 11.86
CA LYS A 439 -14.86 -19.49 12.38
C LYS A 439 -15.93 -19.33 11.29
N GLU A 440 -16.61 -20.42 11.01
CA GLU A 440 -17.74 -20.48 10.08
C GLU A 440 -18.86 -19.52 10.50
N GLU A 441 -19.36 -18.75 9.54
CA GLU A 441 -20.52 -17.87 9.71
C GLU A 441 -21.80 -18.72 9.81
N ILE A 442 -22.46 -18.64 10.97
CA ILE A 442 -23.74 -19.32 11.21
C ILE A 442 -24.87 -18.48 10.60
N LYS A 443 -25.70 -19.12 9.76
CA LYS A 443 -26.93 -18.55 9.19
C LYS A 443 -27.82 -17.94 10.28
N VAL A 444 -28.26 -16.70 10.04
CA VAL A 444 -29.14 -15.92 10.91
C VAL A 444 -30.48 -16.64 11.09
N THR A 445 -30.60 -17.37 12.19
CA THR A 445 -31.91 -17.65 12.81
C THR A 445 -32.19 -16.47 13.74
N SER A 446 -33.43 -15.96 13.70
CA SER A 446 -33.97 -14.89 14.56
C SER A 446 -33.14 -14.66 15.83
N ILE A 447 -32.64 -13.44 16.02
CA ILE A 447 -31.76 -13.06 17.14
C ILE A 447 -32.36 -13.49 18.50
N ILE A 448 -33.69 -13.47 18.61
CA ILE A 448 -34.43 -13.88 19.81
C ILE A 448 -34.33 -15.38 20.06
N ASP A 449 -34.45 -16.21 19.02
CA ASP A 449 -34.35 -17.66 19.15
C ASP A 449 -32.92 -18.09 19.45
N SER A 450 -31.93 -17.36 18.92
CA SER A 450 -30.52 -17.55 19.28
C SER A 450 -30.27 -17.24 20.76
N VAL A 451 -30.83 -16.15 21.29
CA VAL A 451 -30.74 -15.81 22.73
C VAL A 451 -31.41 -16.89 23.59
N LYS A 452 -32.64 -17.29 23.25
CA LYS A 452 -33.35 -18.36 23.97
C LYS A 452 -32.60 -19.68 23.96
N ARG A 453 -32.02 -20.06 22.80
CA ARG A 453 -31.20 -21.26 22.65
C ARG A 453 -29.95 -21.20 23.52
N VAL A 454 -29.25 -20.06 23.54
CA VAL A 454 -28.07 -19.88 24.41
C VAL A 454 -28.45 -19.99 25.88
N PHE A 455 -29.59 -19.45 26.32
CA PHE A 455 -30.05 -19.61 27.70
C PHE A 455 -30.47 -21.03 28.07
N SER A 456 -30.87 -21.87 27.11
CA SER A 456 -31.24 -23.28 27.37
C SER A 456 -30.08 -24.27 27.24
N THR A 457 -29.17 -24.07 26.28
CA THR A 457 -28.14 -25.07 25.90
C THR A 457 -26.74 -24.49 25.76
N GLY A 458 -26.53 -23.20 26.03
CA GLY A 458 -25.23 -22.55 25.92
C GLY A 458 -24.27 -22.98 27.04
N THR A 459 -22.97 -22.81 26.79
CA THR A 459 -21.95 -22.97 27.85
C THR A 459 -22.03 -21.82 28.86
N GLU A 460 -21.48 -22.00 30.07
CA GLU A 460 -21.49 -20.98 31.14
C GLU A 460 -21.05 -19.59 30.63
N ASN A 461 -19.93 -19.51 29.90
CA ASN A 461 -19.43 -18.25 29.34
C ASN A 461 -20.33 -17.65 28.26
N GLN A 462 -21.01 -18.48 27.46
CA GLN A 462 -21.97 -18.01 26.45
C GLN A 462 -23.21 -17.44 27.13
N ILE A 463 -23.71 -18.10 28.18
CA ILE A 463 -24.84 -17.63 28.99
C ILE A 463 -24.49 -16.31 29.67
N ILE A 464 -23.33 -16.22 30.33
CA ILE A 464 -22.85 -14.99 30.99
C ILE A 464 -22.81 -13.83 29.99
N ASN A 465 -22.15 -14.02 28.85
CA ASN A 465 -22.04 -12.97 27.84
C ASN A 465 -23.42 -12.53 27.30
N MET A 466 -24.34 -13.49 27.13
CA MET A 466 -25.69 -13.18 26.67
C MET A 466 -26.51 -12.45 27.75
N LEU A 467 -26.39 -12.84 29.02
CA LEU A 467 -27.02 -12.15 30.16
C LEU A 467 -26.51 -10.71 30.32
N THR A 468 -25.22 -10.46 30.09
CA THR A 468 -24.65 -9.10 30.10
C THR A 468 -25.23 -8.23 28.98
N LYS A 469 -25.47 -8.81 27.80
CA LYS A 469 -26.09 -8.10 26.68
C LYS A 469 -27.59 -7.85 26.91
N THR A 470 -28.32 -8.79 27.49
CA THR A 470 -29.76 -8.61 27.75
C THR A 470 -30.04 -7.56 28.83
N LEU A 471 -29.10 -7.35 29.76
CA LEU A 471 -29.15 -6.25 30.75
C LEU A 471 -29.26 -4.86 30.10
N GLU A 472 -28.67 -4.68 28.91
CA GLU A 472 -28.71 -3.40 28.17
C GLU A 472 -30.05 -3.18 27.46
N VAL A 473 -30.67 -4.26 26.95
CA VAL A 473 -31.84 -4.21 26.05
C VAL A 473 -33.18 -4.30 26.80
N LYS A 474 -33.19 -4.77 28.05
CA LYS A 474 -34.36 -4.78 28.98
C LYS A 474 -35.68 -5.27 28.35
N ASP A 475 -35.61 -6.35 27.58
CA ASP A 475 -36.76 -6.91 26.85
C ASP A 475 -37.45 -8.03 27.65
N GLU A 476 -38.75 -7.85 27.90
CA GLU A 476 -39.59 -8.79 28.69
C GLU A 476 -39.70 -10.18 28.03
N ARG A 477 -39.48 -10.31 26.72
CA ARG A 477 -39.58 -11.61 26.02
C ARG A 477 -38.54 -12.63 26.49
N PHE A 478 -37.47 -12.17 27.15
CA PHE A 478 -36.44 -13.03 27.72
C PHE A 478 -36.74 -13.48 29.15
N PHE A 479 -37.76 -12.92 29.80
CA PHE A 479 -38.10 -13.17 31.20
C PHE A 479 -38.14 -14.66 31.56
N LYS A 480 -38.86 -15.47 30.78
CA LYS A 480 -39.00 -16.91 31.04
C LYS A 480 -37.68 -17.67 30.91
N GLY A 481 -36.83 -17.29 29.95
CA GLY A 481 -35.49 -17.88 29.77
C GLY A 481 -34.56 -17.52 30.93
N ILE A 482 -34.60 -16.27 31.37
CA ILE A 482 -33.77 -15.77 32.47
C ILE A 482 -34.24 -16.34 33.82
N LYS A 483 -35.56 -16.47 34.05
CA LYS A 483 -36.13 -17.11 35.25
C LYS A 483 -35.65 -18.55 35.43
N ASN A 484 -35.52 -19.31 34.35
CA ASN A 484 -35.02 -20.69 34.42
C ASN A 484 -33.55 -20.75 34.89
N LEU A 485 -32.73 -19.75 34.57
CA LEU A 485 -31.33 -19.68 34.96
C LEU A 485 -31.11 -19.45 36.46
N LEU A 486 -32.15 -19.15 37.24
CA LEU A 486 -32.07 -19.09 38.70
C LEU A 486 -31.69 -20.43 39.34
N HIS A 487 -31.92 -21.55 38.66
CA HIS A 487 -31.59 -22.91 39.11
C HIS A 487 -30.26 -23.42 38.53
N HIS A 488 -29.51 -22.57 37.82
CA HIS A 488 -28.26 -22.97 37.18
C HIS A 488 -27.15 -23.26 38.22
N PRO A 489 -26.28 -24.27 38.01
CA PRO A 489 -25.23 -24.64 38.98
C PRO A 489 -24.20 -23.53 39.23
N SER A 490 -23.90 -22.70 38.22
CA SER A 490 -22.95 -21.58 38.37
C SER A 490 -23.54 -20.42 39.18
N PRO A 491 -22.90 -20.00 40.29
CA PRO A 491 -23.31 -18.84 41.07
C PRO A 491 -23.28 -17.52 40.28
N LYS A 492 -22.29 -17.35 39.38
CA LYS A 492 -22.20 -16.15 38.53
C LYS A 492 -23.40 -16.00 37.61
N VAL A 493 -23.88 -17.11 37.04
CA VAL A 493 -25.08 -17.14 36.20
C VAL A 493 -26.32 -16.79 37.02
N LYS A 494 -26.47 -17.36 38.22
CA LYS A 494 -27.57 -17.03 39.14
C LYS A 494 -27.58 -15.54 39.49
N ALA A 495 -26.43 -14.97 39.88
CA ALA A 495 -26.31 -13.56 40.25
C ALA A 495 -26.69 -12.60 39.10
N LEU A 496 -26.20 -12.87 37.87
CA LEU A 496 -26.53 -12.09 36.68
C LEU A 496 -27.98 -12.27 36.22
N ALA A 497 -28.56 -13.46 36.39
CA ALA A 497 -29.97 -13.70 36.10
C ALA A 497 -30.88 -12.90 37.04
N ILE A 498 -30.58 -12.88 38.34
CA ILE A 498 -31.28 -12.04 39.31
C ILE A 498 -31.15 -10.54 38.95
N GLU A 499 -29.96 -10.10 38.55
CA GLU A 499 -29.72 -8.70 38.15
C GLU A 499 -30.48 -8.32 36.88
N ASN A 500 -30.60 -9.22 35.89
CA ASN A 500 -31.48 -9.00 34.74
C ASN A 500 -32.95 -8.88 35.18
N LEU A 501 -33.42 -9.79 36.05
CA LEU A 501 -34.80 -9.81 36.55
C LEU A 501 -35.14 -8.55 37.35
N TYR A 502 -34.17 -7.91 38.02
CA TYR A 502 -34.37 -6.64 38.73
C TYR A 502 -34.98 -5.55 37.82
N PHE A 503 -34.64 -5.52 36.54
CA PHE A 503 -35.16 -4.51 35.60
C PHE A 503 -36.46 -4.91 34.90
N LEU A 504 -36.82 -6.20 34.90
CA LEU A 504 -38.01 -6.74 34.26
C LEU A 504 -39.22 -6.68 35.20
N LYS A 505 -40.42 -6.39 34.65
CA LYS A 505 -41.64 -6.16 35.44
C LYS A 505 -42.69 -7.26 35.31
N THR A 506 -42.42 -8.31 34.54
CA THR A 506 -43.39 -9.36 34.21
C THR A 506 -44.01 -10.05 35.43
N GLU A 507 -43.22 -10.45 36.44
CA GLU A 507 -43.71 -11.20 37.62
C GLU A 507 -42.89 -10.83 38.88
N ASN A 508 -43.52 -10.79 40.05
CA ASN A 508 -42.83 -10.55 41.32
C ASN A 508 -42.30 -11.87 41.90
N LEU A 509 -40.98 -12.04 41.86
CA LEU A 509 -40.29 -13.24 42.32
C LEU A 509 -39.72 -13.10 43.75
N SER A 510 -40.21 -12.15 44.54
CA SER A 510 -39.65 -11.83 45.87
C SER A 510 -39.56 -13.04 46.80
N MET A 511 -40.62 -13.85 46.93
CA MET A 511 -40.58 -15.06 47.76
C MET A 511 -39.56 -16.11 47.27
N GLN A 512 -39.36 -16.23 45.96
CA GLN A 512 -38.39 -17.18 45.40
C GLN A 512 -36.95 -16.70 45.60
N ILE A 513 -36.71 -15.39 45.42
CA ILE A 513 -35.39 -14.76 45.54
C ILE A 513 -35.00 -14.55 47.00
N GLU A 514 -35.95 -14.41 47.94
CA GLU A 514 -35.68 -14.35 49.39
C GLU A 514 -34.92 -15.58 49.89
N ARG A 515 -35.24 -16.77 49.36
CA ARG A 515 -34.50 -18.01 49.68
C ARG A 515 -33.04 -17.97 49.19
N MET A 516 -32.76 -17.21 48.14
CA MET A 516 -31.41 -17.06 47.56
C MET A 516 -30.53 -16.07 48.33
N VAL A 517 -31.07 -15.37 49.34
CA VAL A 517 -30.26 -14.55 50.27
C VAL A 517 -29.40 -15.45 51.18
N HIS A 518 -29.76 -16.72 51.35
CA HIS A 518 -28.97 -17.70 52.11
C HIS A 518 -28.05 -18.54 51.21
N ASP A 519 -27.74 -18.08 49.99
CA ASP A 519 -26.80 -18.77 49.11
C ASP A 519 -25.36 -18.62 49.63
N THR A 520 -24.54 -19.65 49.42
CA THR A 520 -23.13 -19.66 49.83
C THR A 520 -22.27 -18.64 49.06
N ASP A 521 -22.73 -18.19 47.88
CA ASP A 521 -22.00 -17.22 47.06
C ASP A 521 -22.43 -15.77 47.33
N GLN A 522 -21.45 -14.93 47.68
CA GLN A 522 -21.63 -13.50 47.98
C GLN A 522 -22.37 -12.72 46.88
N ASN A 523 -22.12 -13.01 45.59
CA ASN A 523 -22.69 -12.26 44.49
C ASN A 523 -24.16 -12.61 44.29
N VAL A 524 -24.52 -13.89 44.46
CA VAL A 524 -25.92 -14.34 44.41
C VAL A 524 -26.70 -13.67 45.54
N THR A 525 -26.16 -13.69 46.76
CA THR A 525 -26.77 -13.07 47.93
C THR A 525 -26.94 -11.55 47.76
N THR A 526 -25.93 -10.88 47.20
CA THR A 526 -25.99 -9.42 46.93
C THR A 526 -27.04 -9.07 45.87
N SER A 527 -27.08 -9.80 44.74
CA SER A 527 -28.08 -9.60 43.69
C SER A 527 -29.49 -9.93 44.20
N ALA A 528 -29.65 -11.03 44.95
CA ALA A 528 -30.91 -11.43 45.57
C ALA A 528 -31.45 -10.34 46.50
N PHE A 529 -30.58 -9.83 47.36
CA PHE A 529 -30.91 -8.76 48.28
C PHE A 529 -31.32 -7.47 47.55
N ARG A 530 -30.58 -7.04 46.51
CA ARG A 530 -30.99 -5.88 45.67
C ARG A 530 -32.33 -6.06 44.99
N TYR A 531 -32.64 -7.27 44.50
CA TYR A 531 -33.96 -7.54 43.91
C TYR A 531 -35.09 -7.38 44.93
N LEU A 532 -34.88 -7.86 46.15
CA LEU A 532 -35.86 -7.71 47.23
C LEU A 532 -36.08 -6.25 47.57
N LEU A 533 -35.02 -5.44 47.70
CA LEU A 533 -35.15 -4.02 48.03
C LEU A 533 -36.12 -3.24 47.14
N LYS A 534 -36.17 -3.58 45.85
CA LYS A 534 -37.07 -2.95 44.88
C LYS A 534 -38.49 -3.55 44.86
N ASN A 535 -38.61 -4.87 45.02
CA ASN A 535 -39.84 -5.61 44.73
C ASN A 535 -40.52 -6.21 45.99
N TYR A 536 -39.98 -5.97 47.18
CA TYR A 536 -40.52 -6.44 48.45
C TYR A 536 -41.71 -5.57 48.90
N LYS A 537 -42.84 -6.22 49.18
CA LYS A 537 -44.12 -5.53 49.46
C LYS A 537 -44.26 -5.03 50.92
N GLN A 538 -43.33 -5.37 51.81
CA GLN A 538 -43.35 -4.97 53.23
C GLN A 538 -42.32 -3.85 53.54
N ASN A 539 -42.18 -3.46 54.80
CA ASN A 539 -41.27 -2.39 55.22
C ASN A 539 -39.78 -2.77 55.03
N THR A 540 -39.14 -2.13 54.06
CA THR A 540 -37.73 -2.34 53.68
C THR A 540 -36.74 -2.11 54.82
N ILE A 541 -37.08 -1.28 55.80
CA ILE A 541 -36.23 -0.98 56.97
C ILE A 541 -36.04 -2.24 57.83
N VAL A 542 -37.11 -3.00 58.06
CA VAL A 542 -37.08 -4.25 58.85
C VAL A 542 -36.25 -5.32 58.14
N LEU A 543 -36.29 -5.35 56.81
CA LEU A 543 -35.47 -6.27 56.00
C LEU A 543 -33.97 -5.98 56.17
N PHE A 544 -33.57 -4.71 56.12
CA PHE A 544 -32.16 -4.33 56.33
C PHE A 544 -31.68 -4.67 57.75
N GLU A 545 -32.45 -4.37 58.78
CA GLU A 545 -32.07 -4.66 60.17
C GLU A 545 -31.94 -6.15 60.45
N LYS A 546 -32.78 -6.98 59.82
CA LYS A 546 -32.73 -8.45 59.91
C LYS A 546 -31.44 -9.04 59.35
N TYR A 547 -30.95 -8.54 58.21
CA TYR A 547 -29.84 -9.16 57.48
C TYR A 547 -28.48 -8.46 57.65
N ILE A 548 -28.43 -7.18 58.04
CA ILE A 548 -27.15 -6.49 58.29
C ILE A 548 -26.48 -6.94 59.58
N ASN A 549 -27.28 -7.40 60.55
CA ASN A 549 -26.85 -7.88 61.87
C ASN A 549 -26.71 -9.41 61.93
N SER A 550 -26.79 -10.13 60.81
CA SER A 550 -26.62 -11.58 60.80
C SER A 550 -25.19 -11.97 61.18
N ASP A 551 -25.03 -13.11 61.85
CA ASP A 551 -23.72 -13.70 62.16
C ASP A 551 -23.02 -14.24 60.90
N ASP A 552 -23.75 -14.40 59.80
CA ASP A 552 -23.19 -14.76 58.50
C ASP A 552 -22.58 -13.52 57.80
N ASN A 553 -21.25 -13.53 57.67
CA ASN A 553 -20.49 -12.47 57.01
C ASN A 553 -20.92 -12.25 55.56
N THR A 554 -21.38 -13.29 54.85
CA THR A 554 -21.75 -13.16 53.44
C THR A 554 -23.04 -12.34 53.26
N ILE A 555 -24.02 -12.63 54.11
CA ILE A 555 -25.31 -11.94 54.17
C ILE A 555 -25.14 -10.51 54.68
N SER A 556 -24.35 -10.32 55.74
CA SER A 556 -24.05 -8.99 56.29
C SER A 556 -23.33 -8.08 55.27
N ASN A 557 -22.34 -8.61 54.55
CA ASN A 557 -21.64 -7.90 53.47
C ASN A 557 -22.58 -7.54 52.30
N ALA A 558 -23.49 -8.44 51.93
CA ALA A 558 -24.46 -8.22 50.85
C ALA A 558 -25.50 -7.16 51.23
N ALA A 559 -25.96 -7.18 52.49
CA ALA A 559 -26.87 -6.18 53.04
C ALA A 559 -26.22 -4.78 53.07
N LEU A 560 -24.95 -4.70 53.49
CA LEU A 560 -24.18 -3.45 53.50
C LEU A 560 -23.98 -2.88 52.08
N LEU A 561 -23.58 -3.73 51.12
CA LEU A 561 -23.43 -3.36 49.72
C LEU A 561 -24.74 -2.87 49.10
N GLY A 562 -25.83 -3.62 49.30
CA GLY A 562 -27.16 -3.24 48.83
C GLY A 562 -27.62 -1.89 49.41
N LEU A 563 -27.41 -1.68 50.71
CA LEU A 563 -27.74 -0.42 51.39
C LEU A 563 -26.94 0.76 50.82
N SER A 564 -25.63 0.58 50.63
CA SER A 564 -24.74 1.62 50.10
C SER A 564 -25.12 2.08 48.68
N LEU A 565 -25.67 1.17 47.87
CA LEU A 565 -26.09 1.43 46.50
C LEU A 565 -27.43 2.18 46.43
N GLU A 566 -28.41 1.79 47.25
CA GLU A 566 -29.73 2.45 47.28
C GLU A 566 -29.66 3.84 47.90
N LEU A 567 -28.81 4.03 48.90
CA LEU A 567 -28.62 5.33 49.56
C LEU A 567 -27.66 6.27 48.81
N ARG A 568 -27.26 5.91 47.59
CA ARG A 568 -26.31 6.67 46.78
C ARG A 568 -26.85 8.07 46.47
N ASN A 569 -26.01 9.08 46.71
CA ASN A 569 -26.31 10.51 46.50
C ASN A 569 -27.48 11.09 47.36
N ASN A 570 -27.92 10.41 48.44
CA ASN A 570 -28.96 10.93 49.34
C ASN A 570 -28.47 11.01 50.80
N GLN A 571 -27.82 12.14 51.14
CA GLN A 571 -27.19 12.35 52.45
C GLN A 571 -28.18 12.24 53.62
N SER A 572 -29.43 12.68 53.43
CA SER A 572 -30.46 12.63 54.48
C SER A 572 -30.81 11.18 54.85
N LEU A 573 -30.96 10.30 53.86
CA LEU A 573 -31.22 8.88 54.12
C LEU A 573 -29.97 8.17 54.64
N GLN A 574 -28.77 8.50 54.16
CA GLN A 574 -27.52 7.93 54.71
C GLN A 574 -27.39 8.19 56.21
N ASN A 575 -27.71 9.41 56.65
CA ASN A 575 -27.72 9.77 58.07
C ASN A 575 -28.85 9.04 58.82
N LYS A 576 -30.06 8.95 58.24
CA LYS A 576 -31.20 8.23 58.87
C LYS A 576 -30.92 6.74 59.07
N PHE A 577 -30.15 6.11 58.19
CA PHE A 577 -29.78 4.69 58.27
C PHE A 577 -28.44 4.45 59.01
N ASN A 578 -27.80 5.51 59.54
CA ASN A 578 -26.49 5.48 60.21
C ASN A 578 -25.42 4.70 59.40
N LEU A 579 -25.39 4.90 58.09
CA LEU A 579 -24.55 4.10 57.18
C LEU A 579 -23.05 4.20 57.52
N GLU A 580 -22.57 5.37 57.92
CA GLU A 580 -21.17 5.61 58.32
C GLU A 580 -20.79 4.79 59.56
N GLN A 581 -21.64 4.78 60.59
CA GLN A 581 -21.44 3.97 61.79
C GLN A 581 -21.49 2.47 61.48
N LYS A 582 -22.32 2.05 60.52
CA LYS A 582 -22.39 0.66 60.04
C LYS A 582 -21.15 0.23 59.26
N ILE A 583 -20.57 1.11 58.46
CA ILE A 583 -19.27 0.86 57.81
C ILE A 583 -18.14 0.80 58.86
N GLY A 584 -18.18 1.68 59.87
CA GLY A 584 -17.24 1.66 61.00
C GLY A 584 -17.29 0.35 61.80
N THR A 585 -18.49 -0.15 62.12
CA THR A 585 -18.67 -1.44 62.82
C THR A 585 -18.28 -2.64 61.96
N ALA A 586 -18.47 -2.59 60.64
CA ALA A 586 -17.93 -3.60 59.72
C ALA A 586 -16.39 -3.58 59.69
N LEU A 587 -15.77 -2.40 59.77
CA LEU A 587 -14.31 -2.25 59.85
C LEU A 587 -13.73 -2.81 61.16
N THR A 588 -14.40 -2.62 62.30
CA THR A 588 -13.96 -3.21 63.59
C THR A 588 -14.10 -4.73 63.60
N LYS A 589 -15.20 -5.28 63.04
CA LYS A 589 -15.37 -6.73 62.87
C LYS A 589 -14.32 -7.30 61.91
N TYR A 590 -13.94 -6.57 60.87
CA TYR A 590 -12.91 -6.97 59.91
C TYR A 590 -11.54 -7.19 60.59
N SER A 591 -11.16 -6.38 61.57
CA SER A 591 -9.89 -6.55 62.29
C SER A 591 -9.81 -7.82 63.15
N GLU A 592 -10.96 -8.42 63.50
CA GLU A 592 -11.07 -9.56 64.43
C GLU A 592 -11.19 -10.92 63.70
N LEU A 593 -11.30 -10.94 62.36
CA LEU A 593 -11.50 -12.17 61.58
C LEU A 593 -10.21 -13.00 61.40
N PRO A 594 -10.23 -14.32 61.72
CA PRO A 594 -9.03 -15.18 61.67
C PRO A 594 -8.70 -15.76 60.28
N ASN A 595 -9.64 -15.76 59.32
CA ASN A 595 -9.47 -16.43 58.02
C ASN A 595 -9.27 -15.42 56.87
N GLU A 596 -8.18 -15.58 56.11
CA GLU A 596 -7.75 -14.67 55.03
C GLU A 596 -8.76 -14.54 53.87
N ASP A 597 -9.48 -15.60 53.51
CA ASP A 597 -10.47 -15.54 52.41
C ASP A 597 -11.71 -14.72 52.80
N TYR A 598 -12.23 -14.93 54.02
CA TYR A 598 -13.33 -14.13 54.56
C TYR A 598 -12.91 -12.69 54.82
N LYS A 599 -11.66 -12.48 55.23
CA LYS A 599 -11.06 -11.16 55.41
C LYS A 599 -10.97 -10.40 54.08
N SER A 600 -10.56 -11.08 53.00
CA SER A 600 -10.52 -10.51 51.63
C SER A 600 -11.90 -10.15 51.11
N ASN A 601 -12.92 -10.99 51.31
CA ASN A 601 -14.28 -10.71 50.84
C ASN A 601 -14.94 -9.56 51.63
N THR A 602 -14.70 -9.50 52.94
CA THR A 602 -15.24 -8.44 53.80
C THR A 602 -14.62 -7.08 53.47
N ILE A 603 -13.30 -6.99 53.28
CA ILE A 603 -12.68 -5.71 52.90
C ILE A 603 -13.12 -5.25 51.51
N LYS A 604 -13.33 -6.16 50.55
CA LYS A 604 -13.87 -5.82 49.23
C LYS A 604 -15.28 -5.24 49.34
N ALA A 605 -16.15 -5.86 50.13
CA ALA A 605 -17.50 -5.36 50.38
C ALA A 605 -17.51 -3.98 51.06
N ILE A 606 -16.62 -3.76 52.03
CA ILE A 606 -16.44 -2.46 52.69
C ILE A 606 -15.97 -1.40 51.70
N LEU A 607 -14.92 -1.67 50.91
CA LEU A 607 -14.38 -0.74 49.92
C LEU A 607 -15.45 -0.33 48.90
N GLU A 608 -16.17 -1.30 48.35
CA GLU A 608 -17.24 -1.04 47.40
C GLU A 608 -18.37 -0.23 48.04
N SER A 609 -18.71 -0.50 49.31
CA SER A 609 -19.72 0.25 50.05
C SER A 609 -19.31 1.71 50.25
N ILE A 610 -18.04 1.97 50.61
CA ILE A 610 -17.50 3.33 50.74
C ILE A 610 -17.57 4.06 49.39
N GLY A 611 -17.14 3.40 48.30
CA GLY A 611 -17.18 3.95 46.96
C GLY A 611 -18.60 4.26 46.46
N ASN A 612 -19.57 3.39 46.76
CA ASN A 612 -20.97 3.57 46.39
C ASN A 612 -21.62 4.72 47.19
N ALA A 613 -21.33 4.79 48.49
CA ALA A 613 -21.93 5.76 49.42
C ALA A 613 -21.34 7.17 49.29
N LYS A 614 -20.11 7.31 48.79
CA LYS A 614 -19.35 8.58 48.66
C LYS A 614 -19.12 9.29 50.00
N ILE A 615 -18.75 8.52 51.02
CA ILE A 615 -18.54 9.04 52.38
C ILE A 615 -17.07 9.46 52.54
N ASN A 616 -16.81 10.77 52.53
CA ASN A 616 -15.46 11.35 52.56
C ASN A 616 -14.63 10.93 53.79
N SER A 617 -15.25 10.77 54.97
CA SER A 617 -14.56 10.36 56.20
C SER A 617 -13.89 8.98 56.10
N CYS A 618 -14.38 8.12 55.21
CA CYS A 618 -13.90 6.76 55.02
C CYS A 618 -12.88 6.62 53.87
N TYR A 619 -12.51 7.71 53.17
CA TYR A 619 -11.58 7.68 52.04
C TYR A 619 -10.18 7.22 52.41
N ASN A 620 -9.76 7.43 53.66
CA ASN A 620 -8.46 6.93 54.14
C ASN A 620 -8.35 5.40 54.01
N VAL A 621 -9.45 4.66 54.21
CA VAL A 621 -9.49 3.21 54.07
C VAL A 621 -9.19 2.78 52.62
N ILE A 622 -9.75 3.49 51.64
CA ILE A 622 -9.46 3.24 50.22
C ILE A 622 -7.98 3.50 49.93
N LYS A 623 -7.43 4.61 50.42
CA LYS A 623 -5.99 4.96 50.23
C LYS A 623 -5.07 3.88 50.80
N THR A 624 -5.35 3.39 52.01
CA THR A 624 -4.54 2.33 52.63
C THR A 624 -4.60 1.04 51.82
N GLN A 625 -5.77 0.66 51.30
CA GLN A 625 -5.94 -0.60 50.57
C GLN A 625 -5.44 -0.56 49.12
N LEU A 626 -5.24 0.62 48.52
CA LEU A 626 -4.53 0.76 47.24
C LEU A 626 -3.06 0.31 47.33
N LEU A 627 -2.46 0.34 48.53
CA LEU A 627 -1.09 -0.13 48.81
C LEU A 627 -1.03 -1.59 49.30
N SER A 628 -2.15 -2.32 49.24
CA SER A 628 -2.23 -3.71 49.73
C SER A 628 -1.42 -4.67 48.87
N LYS A 629 -0.91 -5.75 49.48
CA LYS A 629 -0.23 -6.85 48.77
C LYS A 629 -1.22 -7.74 47.98
N ASN A 630 -2.51 -7.70 48.30
CA ASN A 630 -3.52 -8.52 47.63
C ASN A 630 -4.08 -7.80 46.39
N ILE A 631 -3.72 -8.29 45.21
CA ILE A 631 -4.10 -7.72 43.91
C ILE A 631 -5.63 -7.60 43.74
N GLU A 632 -6.42 -8.58 44.20
CA GLU A 632 -7.88 -8.52 44.07
C GLU A 632 -8.50 -7.45 44.96
N VAL A 633 -7.87 -7.15 46.10
CA VAL A 633 -8.28 -6.03 46.98
C VAL A 633 -7.90 -4.70 46.32
N VAL A 634 -6.70 -4.57 45.76
CA VAL A 634 -6.26 -3.37 45.03
C VAL A 634 -7.18 -3.06 43.85
N LYS A 635 -7.53 -4.07 43.04
CA LYS A 635 -8.51 -3.94 41.95
C LYS A 635 -9.85 -3.40 42.42
N THR A 636 -10.33 -3.87 43.57
CA THR A 636 -11.59 -3.44 44.17
C THR A 636 -11.47 -2.02 44.73
N ALA A 637 -10.34 -1.68 45.34
CA ALA A 637 -10.03 -0.34 45.83
C ALA A 637 -9.99 0.68 44.67
N ILE A 638 -9.36 0.36 43.54
CA ILE A 638 -9.33 1.22 42.34
C ILE A 638 -10.74 1.48 41.82
N ARG A 639 -11.58 0.44 41.68
CA ARG A 639 -12.99 0.61 41.26
C ARG A 639 -13.78 1.45 42.25
N SER A 640 -13.55 1.26 43.54
CA SER A 640 -14.26 1.97 44.60
C SER A 640 -13.86 3.44 44.65
N ALA A 641 -12.56 3.73 44.50
CA ALA A 641 -12.03 5.08 44.33
C ALA A 641 -12.67 5.77 43.11
N ALA A 642 -12.78 5.07 41.97
CA ALA A 642 -13.40 5.63 40.77
C ALA A 642 -14.90 5.97 40.95
N LYS A 643 -15.62 5.18 41.76
CA LYS A 643 -17.05 5.41 42.05
C LYS A 643 -17.30 6.66 42.91
N THR A 644 -16.31 7.11 43.70
CA THR A 644 -16.42 8.34 44.48
C THR A 644 -16.53 9.57 43.58
N LEU A 645 -15.85 9.52 42.41
CA LEU A 645 -15.65 10.65 41.49
C LEU A 645 -14.87 11.81 42.13
N ASP A 646 -14.15 11.55 43.22
CA ASP A 646 -13.37 12.56 43.92
C ASP A 646 -11.99 12.77 43.24
N PRO A 647 -11.55 14.03 43.01
CA PRO A 647 -10.25 14.33 42.41
C PRO A 647 -9.04 13.78 43.16
N GLU A 648 -9.14 13.59 44.48
CA GLU A 648 -8.01 13.16 45.32
C GLU A 648 -7.48 11.77 44.93
N PHE A 649 -8.31 10.94 44.31
CA PHE A 649 -7.91 9.59 43.88
C PHE A 649 -7.29 9.55 42.48
N ILE A 650 -7.34 10.62 41.69
CA ILE A 650 -6.87 10.61 40.29
C ILE A 650 -5.39 10.23 40.23
N ASP A 651 -4.55 10.88 41.05
CA ASP A 651 -3.10 10.61 41.08
C ASP A 651 -2.78 9.21 41.59
N LEU A 652 -3.53 8.72 42.57
CA LEU A 652 -3.38 7.36 43.09
C LEU A 652 -3.81 6.30 42.06
N ILE A 653 -4.79 6.58 41.21
CA ILE A 653 -5.20 5.66 40.14
C ILE A 653 -4.17 5.64 39.01
N ILE A 654 -3.56 6.79 38.70
CA ILE A 654 -2.55 6.92 37.63
C ILE A 654 -1.33 6.03 37.90
N THR A 655 -0.84 5.97 39.14
CA THR A 655 0.33 5.14 39.50
C THR A 655 0.11 3.64 39.29
N HIS A 656 -1.15 3.19 39.15
CA HIS A 656 -1.49 1.80 38.86
C HIS A 656 -1.63 1.49 37.34
N LEU A 657 -1.32 2.45 36.46
CA LEU A 657 -1.33 2.25 35.00
C LEU A 657 -0.10 1.49 34.49
N SER A 658 1.08 1.76 35.05
CA SER A 658 2.32 1.03 34.77
C SER A 658 2.19 -0.47 35.08
N VAL A 659 1.56 -0.81 36.21
CA VAL A 659 1.38 -2.20 36.68
C VAL A 659 0.42 -2.99 35.79
N LYS A 660 0.91 -4.08 35.18
CA LYS A 660 0.22 -4.85 34.14
C LYS A 660 -1.09 -5.48 34.63
N GLU A 661 -1.16 -5.99 35.87
CA GLU A 661 -2.36 -6.65 36.42
C GLU A 661 -3.50 -5.67 36.73
N THR A 662 -3.19 -4.42 37.09
CA THR A 662 -4.17 -3.40 37.49
C THR A 662 -4.53 -2.43 36.37
N ARG A 663 -3.66 -2.26 35.37
CA ARG A 663 -3.83 -1.36 34.21
C ARG A 663 -5.23 -1.34 33.59
N PRO A 664 -5.86 -2.46 33.20
CA PRO A 664 -7.19 -2.41 32.58
C PRO A 664 -8.23 -1.80 33.54
N ILE A 665 -8.12 -2.06 34.83
CA ILE A 665 -9.05 -1.55 35.84
C ILE A 665 -8.77 -0.08 36.16
N ALA A 666 -7.51 0.35 36.15
CA ALA A 666 -7.14 1.76 36.26
C ALA A 666 -7.62 2.59 35.05
N VAL A 667 -7.51 2.05 33.83
CA VAL A 667 -8.08 2.65 32.61
C VAL A 667 -9.61 2.76 32.72
N ASP A 668 -10.28 1.70 33.20
CA ASP A 668 -11.72 1.70 33.42
C ASP A 668 -12.14 2.73 34.49
N ALA A 669 -11.35 2.86 35.55
CA ALA A 669 -11.56 3.81 36.64
C ALA A 669 -11.42 5.27 36.16
N LEU A 670 -10.38 5.60 35.39
CA LEU A 670 -10.23 6.95 34.84
C LEU A 670 -11.37 7.29 33.87
N HIS A 671 -11.86 6.30 33.11
CA HIS A 671 -12.98 6.50 32.19
C HIS A 671 -14.29 6.85 32.92
N SER A 672 -14.52 6.36 34.15
CA SER A 672 -15.75 6.66 34.89
C SER A 672 -15.88 8.10 35.38
N TYR A 673 -14.77 8.88 35.38
CA TYR A 673 -14.80 10.32 35.67
C TYR A 673 -15.42 11.15 34.54
N GLY A 674 -15.70 10.55 33.38
CA GLY A 674 -16.32 11.23 32.24
C GLY A 674 -15.34 12.11 31.45
N GLU A 675 -15.82 12.79 30.41
CA GLU A 675 -14.96 13.55 29.48
C GLU A 675 -14.12 14.71 30.07
N PRO A 676 -14.51 15.37 31.19
CA PRO A 676 -13.67 16.42 31.79
C PRO A 676 -12.30 15.94 32.27
N ILE A 677 -12.14 14.65 32.60
CA ILE A 677 -10.86 14.10 33.07
C ILE A 677 -9.74 14.25 32.03
N MET A 678 -10.08 14.27 30.74
CA MET A 678 -9.10 14.40 29.66
C MET A 678 -8.29 15.71 29.75
N ASP A 679 -8.91 16.79 30.24
CA ASP A 679 -8.22 18.08 30.38
C ASP A 679 -7.21 18.05 31.54
N VAL A 680 -7.57 17.35 32.63
CA VAL A 680 -6.69 17.12 33.78
C VAL A 680 -5.51 16.23 33.39
N LEU A 681 -5.77 15.12 32.69
CA LEU A 681 -4.76 14.20 32.19
C LEU A 681 -3.80 14.90 31.21
N TYR A 682 -4.34 15.68 30.28
CA TYR A 682 -3.56 16.50 29.36
C TYR A 682 -2.63 17.47 30.10
N TYR A 683 -3.17 18.24 31.05
CA TYR A 683 -2.39 19.21 31.82
C TYR A 683 -1.26 18.53 32.61
N LYS A 684 -1.54 17.39 33.22
CA LYS A 684 -0.54 16.63 34.00
C LYS A 684 0.59 16.07 33.14
N ILE A 685 0.30 15.62 31.92
CA ILE A 685 1.32 15.17 30.94
C ILE A 685 2.21 16.34 30.52
N ILE A 686 1.63 17.48 30.15
CA ILE A 686 2.38 18.64 29.65
C ILE A 686 3.23 19.29 30.76
N LYS A 687 2.78 19.25 32.02
CA LYS A 687 3.54 19.76 33.17
C LYS A 687 4.57 18.78 33.73
N GLU A 688 4.72 17.59 33.12
CA GLU A 688 5.66 16.55 33.56
C GLU A 688 5.50 16.17 35.04
N THR A 689 4.26 16.20 35.54
CA THR A 689 3.93 15.90 36.95
C THR A 689 3.77 14.41 37.24
N ILE A 690 3.88 13.58 36.21
CA ILE A 690 3.66 12.13 36.25
C ILE A 690 4.90 11.45 35.65
N ASP A 691 5.22 10.25 36.15
CA ASP A 691 6.28 9.43 35.58
C ASP A 691 6.05 9.09 34.09
N PHE A 692 7.13 8.93 33.35
CA PHE A 692 7.10 8.73 31.91
C PHE A 692 6.42 7.43 31.48
N GLU A 693 6.49 6.37 32.30
CA GLU A 693 5.83 5.10 32.00
C GLU A 693 4.31 5.23 32.11
N ASP A 694 3.83 5.84 33.20
CA ASP A 694 2.40 6.08 33.42
C ASP A 694 1.82 7.04 32.38
N ALA A 695 2.57 8.08 31.97
CA ALA A 695 2.16 9.04 30.96
C ALA A 695 1.83 8.39 29.60
N ALA A 696 2.57 7.35 29.21
CA ALA A 696 2.28 6.61 27.97
C ALA A 696 0.97 5.80 28.09
N TYR A 697 0.69 5.21 29.25
CA TYR A 697 -0.52 4.43 29.47
C TYR A 697 -1.78 5.29 29.69
N ILE A 698 -1.65 6.56 30.10
CA ILE A 698 -2.77 7.52 30.13
C ILE A 698 -3.42 7.65 28.75
N ILE A 699 -2.65 7.50 27.66
CA ILE A 699 -3.19 7.51 26.30
C ILE A 699 -4.27 6.45 26.10
N LEU A 700 -4.13 5.27 26.71
CA LEU A 700 -5.15 4.21 26.65
C LEU A 700 -6.46 4.63 27.35
N ALA A 701 -6.36 5.40 28.42
CA ALA A 701 -7.53 5.96 29.12
C ALA A 701 -8.24 7.02 28.26
N ILE A 702 -7.49 7.90 27.59
CA ILE A 702 -8.03 8.89 26.65
C ILE A 702 -8.69 8.19 25.44
N GLU A 703 -8.05 7.17 24.88
CA GLU A 703 -8.57 6.38 23.75
C GLU A 703 -9.93 5.74 24.06
N LYS A 704 -10.15 5.31 25.31
CA LYS A 704 -11.37 4.62 25.72
C LYS A 704 -12.64 5.47 25.56
N PHE A 705 -12.53 6.80 25.60
CA PHE A 705 -13.66 7.72 25.40
C PHE A 705 -14.26 7.69 23.99
N LYS A 706 -13.47 7.34 22.96
CA LYS A 706 -13.93 7.21 21.57
C LYS A 706 -14.69 8.44 21.04
N SER A 707 -14.34 9.64 21.51
CA SER A 707 -15.01 10.89 21.16
C SER A 707 -14.12 11.84 20.37
N GLN A 708 -14.71 12.85 19.74
CA GLN A 708 -13.95 13.86 19.00
C GLN A 708 -13.05 14.68 19.94
N LYS A 709 -13.43 14.86 21.20
CA LYS A 709 -12.59 15.50 22.22
C LYS A 709 -11.32 14.67 22.46
N ALA A 710 -11.43 13.35 22.58
CA ALA A 710 -10.26 12.47 22.69
C ALA A 710 -9.30 12.60 21.48
N ILE A 711 -9.84 12.64 20.25
CA ILE A 711 -9.02 12.89 19.04
C ILE A 711 -8.27 14.23 19.15
N ASN A 712 -8.96 15.30 19.54
CA ASN A 712 -8.34 16.63 19.64
C ASN A 712 -7.27 16.69 20.73
N THR A 713 -7.50 16.05 21.88
CA THR A 713 -6.51 15.95 22.97
C THR A 713 -5.28 15.16 22.52
N LEU A 714 -5.47 14.02 21.86
CA LEU A 714 -4.36 13.21 21.32
C LEU A 714 -3.55 13.98 20.27
N ILE A 715 -4.22 14.75 19.40
CA ILE A 715 -3.54 15.63 18.43
C ILE A 715 -2.61 16.63 19.15
N LEU A 716 -3.06 17.27 20.22
CA LEU A 716 -2.23 18.20 21.00
C LEU A 716 -1.01 17.48 21.62
N LEU A 717 -1.22 16.27 22.14
CA LEU A 717 -0.15 15.44 22.71
C LEU A 717 0.88 15.00 21.64
N THR A 718 0.56 14.97 20.34
CA THR A 718 1.56 14.67 19.30
C THR A 718 2.62 15.77 19.11
N ASN A 719 2.40 17.00 19.61
CA ASN A 719 3.31 18.13 19.38
C ASN A 719 4.38 18.24 20.48
N GLU A 720 3.96 18.33 21.73
CA GLU A 720 4.76 18.86 22.85
C GLU A 720 5.16 17.81 23.89
N THR A 721 5.13 16.51 23.56
CA THR A 721 5.45 15.45 24.53
C THR A 721 6.70 14.67 24.19
N GLU A 722 7.21 13.98 25.22
CA GLU A 722 8.23 12.93 25.13
C GLU A 722 7.93 11.87 24.06
N HIS A 723 8.98 11.18 23.62
CA HIS A 723 8.90 10.26 22.48
C HIS A 723 7.89 9.12 22.69
N SER A 724 7.88 8.49 23.86
CA SER A 724 6.98 7.37 24.19
C SER A 724 5.50 7.78 24.11
N VAL A 725 5.17 8.91 24.73
CA VAL A 725 3.81 9.48 24.75
C VAL A 725 3.38 9.87 23.34
N LYS A 726 4.27 10.50 22.57
CA LYS A 726 3.98 10.90 21.18
C LYS A 726 3.67 9.69 20.31
N VAL A 727 4.47 8.63 20.44
CA VAL A 727 4.31 7.39 19.68
C VAL A 727 2.98 6.71 20.00
N GLU A 728 2.63 6.60 21.28
CA GLU A 728 1.38 5.97 21.69
C GLU A 728 0.17 6.84 21.29
N ALA A 729 0.28 8.18 21.34
CA ALA A 729 -0.77 9.08 20.89
C ALA A 729 -1.06 8.94 19.38
N ILE A 730 -0.03 8.80 18.54
CA ILE A 730 -0.19 8.56 17.09
C ILE A 730 -0.88 7.21 16.84
N GLU A 731 -0.50 6.17 17.59
CA GLU A 731 -1.13 4.85 17.49
C GLU A 731 -2.59 4.86 17.94
N ALA A 732 -2.91 5.56 19.04
CA ALA A 732 -4.29 5.73 19.50
C ALA A 732 -5.12 6.49 18.46
N LEU A 733 -4.59 7.54 17.83
CA LEU A 733 -5.26 8.24 16.73
C LEU A 733 -5.52 7.31 15.54
N LYS A 734 -4.53 6.49 15.16
CA LYS A 734 -4.66 5.47 14.10
C LYS A 734 -5.78 4.49 14.42
N ARG A 735 -5.78 3.91 15.63
CA ARG A 735 -6.80 2.96 16.11
C ARG A 735 -8.20 3.58 16.13
N LEU A 736 -8.34 4.80 16.65
CA LEU A 736 -9.63 5.50 16.71
C LEU A 736 -10.19 5.80 15.33
N LYS A 737 -9.38 6.31 14.40
CA LYS A 737 -9.82 6.64 13.04
C LYS A 737 -10.34 5.43 12.28
N TRP A 738 -9.62 4.31 12.34
CA TRP A 738 -9.99 3.11 11.57
C TRP A 738 -11.08 2.27 12.23
N LYS A 739 -11.21 2.33 13.57
CA LYS A 739 -12.27 1.62 14.29
C LYS A 739 -13.59 2.40 14.31
N TYR A 740 -13.54 3.74 14.24
CA TYR A 740 -14.71 4.62 14.33
C TYR A 740 -14.70 5.64 13.18
N PRO A 741 -15.24 5.29 12.00
CA PRO A 741 -15.20 6.13 10.79
C PRO A 741 -15.88 7.51 10.96
N GLN A 742 -16.76 7.67 11.95
CA GLN A 742 -17.41 8.94 12.28
C GLN A 742 -16.46 10.00 12.87
N LEU A 743 -15.31 9.59 13.43
CA LEU A 743 -14.33 10.50 14.02
C LEU A 743 -13.48 11.15 12.93
N LYS A 744 -13.35 12.47 12.96
CA LYS A 744 -12.68 13.23 11.89
C LYS A 744 -11.30 13.69 12.32
N ILE A 745 -10.31 13.43 11.46
CA ILE A 745 -8.97 14.00 11.54
C ILE A 745 -8.74 14.77 10.23
N LYS A 746 -8.29 16.03 10.32
CA LYS A 746 -8.03 16.85 9.14
C LYS A 746 -6.82 16.30 8.38
N ASP A 747 -6.97 16.01 7.10
CA ASP A 747 -5.87 15.50 6.26
C ASP A 747 -4.67 16.44 6.22
N ARG A 748 -4.92 17.75 6.22
CA ARG A 748 -3.87 18.76 6.27
C ARG A 748 -2.95 18.58 7.48
N PHE A 749 -3.51 18.33 8.67
CA PHE A 749 -2.72 18.08 9.87
C PHE A 749 -1.80 16.87 9.71
N ILE A 750 -2.30 15.77 9.13
CA ILE A 750 -1.51 14.54 8.94
C ILE A 750 -0.38 14.79 7.93
N VAL A 751 -0.69 15.45 6.80
CA VAL A 751 0.30 15.76 5.77
C VAL A 751 1.38 16.69 6.30
N ASP A 752 1.00 17.78 6.99
CA ASP A 752 1.94 18.73 7.57
C ASP A 752 2.87 18.02 8.57
N LYS A 753 2.35 17.12 9.41
CA LYS A 753 3.17 16.33 10.34
C LYS A 753 4.12 15.35 9.67
N ILE A 754 3.71 14.72 8.57
CA ILE A 754 4.62 13.85 7.80
C ILE A 754 5.75 14.68 7.20
N LEU A 755 5.44 15.85 6.63
CA LEU A 755 6.45 16.74 6.04
C LEU A 755 7.42 17.28 7.10
N ASP A 756 6.91 17.68 8.28
CA ASP A 756 7.73 18.08 9.42
C ASP A 756 8.74 16.98 9.79
N GLU A 757 8.29 15.72 9.89
CA GLU A 757 9.16 14.58 10.24
C GLU A 757 10.13 14.21 9.11
N CYS A 758 9.74 14.34 7.83
CA CYS A 758 10.64 14.18 6.69
C CYS A 758 11.76 15.21 6.71
N GLN A 759 11.44 16.49 6.96
CA GLN A 759 12.43 17.56 7.05
C GLN A 759 13.37 17.33 8.24
N LEU A 760 12.82 16.91 9.39
CA LEU A 760 13.63 16.54 10.55
C LEU A 760 14.54 15.33 10.27
N TYR A 761 14.08 14.35 9.49
CA TYR A 761 14.91 13.20 9.04
C TYR A 761 16.06 13.66 8.16
N GLN A 762 15.77 14.46 7.13
CA GLN A 762 16.77 15.04 6.22
C GLN A 762 17.82 15.86 6.97
N ASN A 763 17.41 16.70 7.92
CA ASN A 763 18.33 17.49 8.74
C ASN A 763 19.22 16.60 9.63
N THR A 764 18.66 15.56 10.27
CA THR A 764 19.45 14.61 11.06
C THR A 764 20.46 13.85 10.19
N LEU A 765 20.07 13.45 8.97
CA LEU A 765 20.95 12.77 8.02
C LEU A 765 22.12 13.67 7.58
N ALA A 766 21.85 14.95 7.31
CA ALA A 766 22.88 15.93 6.95
C ALA A 766 23.91 16.11 8.09
N VAL A 767 23.43 16.25 9.34
CA VAL A 767 24.30 16.35 10.51
C VAL A 767 25.12 15.07 10.70
N LEU A 768 24.48 13.89 10.62
CA LEU A 768 25.15 12.60 10.72
C LEU A 768 26.31 12.48 9.71
N HIS A 769 26.05 12.84 8.45
CA HIS A 769 27.07 12.85 7.41
C HIS A 769 28.24 13.77 7.75
N THR A 770 27.99 15.01 8.17
CA THR A 770 29.06 15.94 8.57
C THR A 770 29.91 15.35 9.69
N GLN A 771 29.30 14.71 10.69
CA GLN A 771 30.02 14.06 11.79
C GLN A 771 30.90 12.89 11.31
N ILE A 772 30.39 12.06 10.40
CA ILE A 772 31.14 10.97 9.77
C ILE A 772 32.33 11.51 8.97
N VAL A 773 32.12 12.54 8.14
CA VAL A 773 33.20 13.15 7.34
C VAL A 773 34.29 13.75 8.22
N LEU A 774 33.91 14.48 9.28
CA LEU A 774 34.87 15.05 10.24
C LEU A 774 35.68 13.96 10.96
N GLN A 775 35.04 12.85 11.32
CA GLN A 775 35.73 11.71 11.93
C GLN A 775 36.79 11.12 11.00
N TYR A 776 36.45 10.89 9.72
CA TYR A 776 37.43 10.39 8.74
C TYR A 776 38.57 11.39 8.51
N LYS A 777 38.26 12.68 8.39
CA LYS A 777 39.27 13.74 8.17
C LYS A 777 40.23 13.88 9.36
N LYS A 778 39.73 13.89 10.60
CA LYS A 778 40.58 13.99 11.80
C LYS A 778 41.42 12.74 12.04
N LYS A 779 40.86 11.54 11.77
CA LYS A 779 41.60 10.27 11.86
C LYS A 779 42.80 10.21 10.89
N ALA A 780 42.71 10.88 9.74
CA ALA A 780 43.81 10.99 8.79
C ALA A 780 44.91 12.01 9.20
N LEU A 781 44.56 13.01 10.04
CA LEU A 781 45.44 14.14 10.38
C LEU A 781 46.15 13.99 11.75
N ALA A 782 45.56 13.31 12.74
CA ALA A 782 46.15 13.22 14.09
C ALA A 782 45.76 11.90 14.83
N PRO A 783 46.56 10.82 14.72
CA PRO A 783 46.23 9.50 15.26
C PRO A 783 46.29 9.36 16.79
N GLN A 784 47.06 10.21 17.51
CA GLN A 784 47.38 10.00 18.93
C GLN A 784 46.65 10.92 19.92
N GLU A 785 46.15 12.11 19.52
CA GLU A 785 45.57 13.11 20.43
C GLU A 785 44.03 13.06 20.60
N SER A 786 43.31 12.16 19.91
CA SER A 786 41.84 12.28 19.73
C SER A 786 40.98 11.12 20.24
N LYS A 787 41.47 10.23 21.12
CA LYS A 787 40.70 9.04 21.53
C LYS A 787 39.38 9.40 22.23
N GLU A 788 39.42 10.32 23.19
CA GLU A 788 38.22 10.77 23.93
C GLU A 788 37.25 11.57 23.06
N GLU A 789 37.76 12.42 22.15
CA GLU A 789 36.93 13.18 21.20
C GLU A 789 36.23 12.22 20.20
N ASN A 790 36.94 11.20 19.73
CA ASN A 790 36.38 10.18 18.84
C ASN A 790 35.32 9.32 19.54
N GLU A 791 35.53 8.96 20.80
CA GLU A 791 34.52 8.26 21.61
C GLU A 791 33.26 9.11 21.82
N ALA A 792 33.42 10.41 22.14
CA ALA A 792 32.30 11.34 22.23
C ALA A 792 31.55 11.48 20.89
N ARG A 793 32.28 11.55 19.76
CA ARG A 793 31.71 11.66 18.40
C ARG A 793 30.98 10.38 17.98
N ASN A 794 31.53 9.21 18.30
CA ASN A 794 30.85 7.93 18.09
C ASN A 794 29.55 7.84 18.89
N GLY A 795 29.56 8.31 20.15
CA GLY A 795 28.36 8.41 20.97
C GLY A 795 27.28 9.29 20.33
N LEU A 796 27.67 10.44 19.77
CA LEU A 796 26.74 11.33 19.04
C LEU A 796 26.22 10.67 17.75
N ILE A 797 27.08 10.05 16.95
CA ILE A 797 26.72 9.34 15.71
C ILE A 797 25.68 8.26 15.99
N HIS A 798 25.93 7.40 16.98
CA HIS A 798 25.01 6.33 17.35
C HIS A 798 23.65 6.88 17.83
N LEU A 799 23.64 7.99 18.58
CA LEU A 799 22.40 8.67 18.97
C LEU A 799 21.64 9.24 17.76
N LEU A 800 22.33 9.75 16.74
CA LEU A 800 21.72 10.26 15.50
C LEU A 800 21.17 9.13 14.62
N GLU A 801 21.84 7.98 14.55
CA GLU A 801 21.32 6.79 13.83
C GLU A 801 20.01 6.30 14.45
N GLN A 802 19.99 6.13 15.79
CA GLN A 802 18.76 5.77 16.51
C GLN A 802 17.63 6.79 16.30
N ARG A 803 17.94 8.06 16.06
CA ARG A 803 16.95 9.10 15.74
C ARG A 803 16.35 8.90 14.36
N LEU A 804 17.18 8.62 13.36
CA LEU A 804 16.72 8.39 11.99
C LEU A 804 15.73 7.22 11.95
N ASP A 805 16.04 6.12 12.64
CA ASP A 805 15.13 4.97 12.73
C ASP A 805 13.79 5.35 13.37
N ARG A 806 13.83 6.07 14.49
CA ARG A 806 12.62 6.56 15.18
C ARG A 806 11.84 7.58 14.35
N GLN A 807 12.50 8.41 13.55
CA GLN A 807 11.86 9.36 12.62
C GLN A 807 11.16 8.63 11.49
N LEU A 808 11.84 7.64 10.88
CA LEU A 808 11.25 6.81 9.83
C LEU A 808 10.01 6.07 10.35
N GLN A 809 10.08 5.47 11.54
CA GLN A 809 8.92 4.83 12.15
C GLN A 809 7.76 5.82 12.37
N ARG A 810 8.03 7.05 12.82
CA ARG A 810 7.00 8.09 13.01
C ARG A 810 6.34 8.50 11.70
N ILE A 811 7.13 8.70 10.65
CA ILE A 811 6.64 9.00 9.30
C ILE A 811 5.63 7.92 8.86
N PHE A 812 5.98 6.65 9.01
CA PHE A 812 5.11 5.53 8.63
C PHE A 812 3.88 5.39 9.53
N ARG A 813 3.99 5.68 10.82
CA ARG A 813 2.82 5.69 11.73
C ARG A 813 1.82 6.79 11.38
N PHE A 814 2.29 8.00 11.03
CA PHE A 814 1.42 9.06 10.51
C PHE A 814 0.82 8.69 9.15
N LEU A 815 1.58 8.03 8.28
CA LEU A 815 1.07 7.47 7.03
C LEU A 815 -0.08 6.48 7.29
N GLY A 816 0.04 5.63 8.33
CA GLY A 816 -1.01 4.70 8.75
C GLY A 816 -2.28 5.36 9.31
N ILE A 817 -2.24 6.64 9.67
CA ILE A 817 -3.45 7.42 9.95
C ILE A 817 -4.12 7.81 8.63
N LYS A 818 -3.36 8.19 7.60
CA LYS A 818 -3.92 8.67 6.32
C LYS A 818 -4.39 7.52 5.43
N TYR A 819 -3.56 6.48 5.30
CA TYR A 819 -3.79 5.31 4.46
C TYR A 819 -4.04 4.08 5.33
N PRO A 820 -4.69 3.04 4.81
CA PRO A 820 -5.04 1.86 5.60
C PRO A 820 -3.82 1.20 6.27
N PRO A 821 -3.92 0.76 7.54
CA PRO A 821 -2.76 0.20 8.24
C PRO A 821 -2.24 -1.08 7.58
N HIS A 822 -3.13 -1.86 6.97
CA HIS A 822 -2.76 -3.05 6.21
C HIS A 822 -1.91 -2.76 4.97
N ASP A 823 -2.02 -1.55 4.40
CA ASP A 823 -1.21 -1.14 3.25
C ASP A 823 0.14 -0.59 3.70
N VAL A 824 0.19 0.18 4.80
CA VAL A 824 1.39 0.96 5.20
C VAL A 824 2.33 0.20 6.11
N ASP A 825 1.81 -0.54 7.10
CA ASP A 825 2.63 -1.18 8.13
C ASP A 825 3.58 -2.25 7.53
N PRO A 826 3.19 -3.07 6.52
CA PRO A 826 4.11 -4.02 5.88
C PRO A 826 5.26 -3.33 5.14
N ILE A 827 5.00 -2.19 4.47
CA ILE A 827 6.00 -1.44 3.70
C ILE A 827 7.18 -1.07 4.58
N LEU A 828 6.93 -0.55 5.79
CA LEU A 828 8.00 -0.17 6.72
C LEU A 828 8.91 -1.36 7.05
N ASN A 829 8.31 -2.51 7.39
CA ASN A 829 9.06 -3.73 7.69
C ASN A 829 9.87 -4.20 6.47
N THR A 830 9.29 -4.13 5.28
CA THR A 830 9.98 -4.50 4.04
C THR A 830 11.12 -3.52 3.71
N ILE A 831 10.96 -2.22 3.91
CA ILE A 831 12.01 -1.22 3.69
C ILE A 831 13.19 -1.45 4.63
N ILE A 832 12.94 -1.72 5.91
CA ILE A 832 14.00 -1.93 6.90
C ILE A 832 14.66 -3.31 6.73
N ASN A 833 13.86 -4.38 6.69
CA ASN A 833 14.35 -5.76 6.82
C ASN A 833 14.26 -6.60 5.54
N GLY A 834 13.59 -6.12 4.49
CA GLY A 834 13.37 -6.87 3.27
C GLY A 834 14.63 -7.00 2.40
N LYS A 835 14.63 -7.97 1.49
CA LYS A 835 15.66 -8.09 0.44
C LYS A 835 15.56 -6.91 -0.53
N GLU A 836 16.65 -6.61 -1.25
CA GLU A 836 16.71 -5.45 -2.15
C GLU A 836 15.55 -5.39 -3.16
N GLU A 837 15.17 -6.52 -3.76
CA GLU A 837 14.01 -6.60 -4.68
C GLU A 837 12.67 -6.31 -3.97
N GLN A 838 12.49 -6.82 -2.75
CA GLN A 838 11.29 -6.58 -1.96
C GLN A 838 11.18 -5.11 -1.55
N ARG A 839 12.31 -4.48 -1.19
CA ARG A 839 12.37 -3.05 -0.88
C ARG A 839 11.99 -2.19 -2.09
N ILE A 840 12.45 -2.54 -3.30
CA ILE A 840 12.07 -1.85 -4.54
C ILE A 840 10.56 -1.96 -4.77
N HIS A 841 9.98 -3.15 -4.62
CA HIS A 841 8.52 -3.33 -4.74
C HIS A 841 7.74 -2.53 -3.69
N ALA A 842 8.23 -2.47 -2.45
CA ALA A 842 7.62 -1.68 -1.38
C ALA A 842 7.63 -0.18 -1.70
N ILE A 843 8.71 0.34 -2.30
CA ILE A 843 8.80 1.74 -2.73
C ILE A 843 7.91 2.00 -3.95
N GLU A 844 7.87 1.11 -4.94
CA GLU A 844 6.99 1.23 -6.11
C GLU A 844 5.52 1.21 -5.71
N PHE A 845 5.16 0.37 -4.73
CA PHE A 845 3.83 0.34 -4.13
C PHE A 845 3.50 1.65 -3.42
N LEU A 846 4.43 2.14 -2.59
CA LEU A 846 4.30 3.42 -1.91
C LEU A 846 4.13 4.57 -2.92
N ASP A 847 4.87 4.54 -4.03
CA ASP A 847 4.80 5.54 -5.11
C ASP A 847 3.44 5.63 -5.80
N ASN A 848 2.70 4.52 -5.77
CA ASN A 848 1.36 4.40 -6.34
C ASN A 848 0.25 4.85 -5.39
N ILE A 849 0.47 4.78 -4.07
CA ILE A 849 -0.54 5.14 -3.05
C ILE A 849 -0.42 6.60 -2.63
N LEU A 850 0.80 7.16 -2.62
CA LEU A 850 1.03 8.51 -2.14
C LEU A 850 0.44 9.59 -3.07
N ASN A 851 -0.15 10.62 -2.46
CA ASN A 851 -0.47 11.85 -3.17
C ASN A 851 0.80 12.60 -3.62
N SER A 852 0.67 13.48 -4.62
CA SER A 852 1.81 14.17 -5.27
C SER A 852 2.73 14.92 -4.30
N GLN A 853 2.18 15.53 -3.26
CA GLN A 853 2.94 16.29 -2.26
C GLN A 853 3.81 15.37 -1.38
N LEU A 854 3.27 14.26 -0.88
CA LEU A 854 4.04 13.30 -0.09
C LEU A 854 5.03 12.53 -0.96
N LYS A 855 4.64 12.18 -2.20
CA LYS A 855 5.49 11.50 -3.18
C LYS A 855 6.82 12.23 -3.41
N LYS A 856 6.77 13.56 -3.51
CA LYS A 856 7.96 14.40 -3.77
C LYS A 856 9.01 14.31 -2.66
N GLU A 857 8.60 14.21 -1.40
CA GLU A 857 9.52 14.20 -0.24
C GLU A 857 9.84 12.79 0.24
N LEU A 858 8.86 11.89 0.23
CA LEU A 858 8.98 10.57 0.87
C LEU A 858 9.67 9.54 -0.04
N ILE A 859 9.43 9.57 -1.35
CA ILE A 859 10.03 8.60 -2.28
C ILE A 859 11.55 8.77 -2.33
N PRO A 860 12.12 9.98 -2.55
CA PRO A 860 13.57 10.16 -2.51
C PRO A 860 14.20 9.70 -1.18
N LEU A 861 13.50 9.95 -0.06
CA LEU A 861 13.93 9.51 1.26
C LEU A 861 13.98 7.99 1.34
N THR A 862 12.89 7.29 0.99
CA THR A 862 12.86 5.81 1.02
C THR A 862 13.84 5.18 0.05
N GLU A 863 14.05 5.76 -1.14
CA GLU A 863 15.06 5.27 -2.07
C GLU A 863 16.50 5.54 -1.62
N SER A 864 16.73 6.56 -0.78
CA SER A 864 18.06 6.80 -0.19
C SER A 864 18.45 5.70 0.81
N ILE A 865 17.47 5.00 1.38
CA ILE A 865 17.69 3.87 2.29
C ILE A 865 18.20 2.63 1.52
N LEU A 866 17.83 2.49 0.25
CA LEU A 866 18.29 1.40 -0.62
C LEU A 866 19.78 1.48 -0.99
N LEU A 867 20.40 2.65 -0.86
CA LEU A 867 21.81 2.83 -1.18
C LEU A 867 22.64 2.21 -0.05
N ASP A 868 23.14 0.99 -0.29
CA ASP A 868 24.04 0.27 0.62
C ASP A 868 25.43 0.92 0.71
N SER A 869 25.75 1.89 -0.16
CA SER A 869 27.05 2.56 -0.27
C SER A 869 26.99 4.06 0.05
N ASN A 870 27.82 4.49 1.00
CA ASN A 870 28.22 5.87 1.33
C ASN A 870 27.12 6.91 1.62
N SER A 871 27.23 7.55 2.78
CA SER A 871 26.39 8.68 3.20
C SER A 871 26.41 9.85 2.18
N GLU A 872 27.49 9.98 1.40
CA GLU A 872 27.66 10.96 0.33
C GLU A 872 26.67 10.80 -0.84
N GLU A 873 26.37 9.56 -1.25
CA GLU A 873 25.39 9.29 -2.33
C GLU A 873 23.98 9.64 -1.86
N LYS A 874 23.66 9.39 -0.59
CA LYS A 874 22.38 9.76 0.03
C LYS A 874 22.18 11.27 0.05
N ILE A 875 23.22 12.05 0.39
CA ILE A 875 23.18 13.52 0.33
C ILE A 875 22.99 14.04 -1.09
N LYS A 876 23.76 13.52 -2.06
CA LYS A 876 23.65 13.93 -3.47
C LYS A 876 22.27 13.65 -4.03
N LYS A 877 21.67 12.50 -3.69
CA LYS A 877 20.32 12.13 -4.13
C LYS A 877 19.23 13.01 -3.53
N LEU A 878 19.39 13.41 -2.26
CA LEU A 878 18.44 14.25 -1.54
C LEU A 878 18.69 15.76 -1.70
N ASN A 879 19.74 16.17 -2.44
CA ASN A 879 20.18 17.56 -2.59
C ASN A 879 20.34 18.31 -1.26
N LEU A 880 20.83 17.64 -0.22
CA LEU A 880 20.94 18.24 1.11
C LEU A 880 22.14 19.21 1.17
N LYS A 881 21.95 20.34 1.87
CA LYS A 881 23.04 21.27 2.18
C LYS A 881 23.99 20.59 3.17
N VAL A 882 25.28 20.53 2.82
CA VAL A 882 26.32 20.09 3.76
C VAL A 882 26.55 21.20 4.78
N LEU A 883 26.23 20.92 6.04
CA LEU A 883 26.38 21.86 7.16
C LEU A 883 27.83 21.86 7.66
N SER A 884 28.32 23.03 8.07
CA SER A 884 29.57 23.16 8.83
C SER A 884 29.44 22.59 10.25
N GLU A 885 30.56 22.35 10.94
CA GLU A 885 30.57 21.78 12.30
C GLU A 885 29.83 22.69 13.30
N VAL A 886 30.02 24.01 13.22
CA VAL A 886 29.35 25.02 14.06
C VAL A 886 27.85 25.06 13.77
N GLU A 887 27.45 25.03 12.49
CA GLU A 887 26.02 24.97 12.11
C GLU A 887 25.36 23.67 12.60
N CYS A 888 26.07 22.54 12.57
CA CYS A 888 25.57 21.27 13.11
C CYS A 888 25.29 21.36 14.61
N TYR A 889 26.23 21.89 15.39
CA TYR A 889 26.03 22.02 16.84
C TYR A 889 24.92 23.02 17.17
N ASN A 890 24.80 24.12 16.43
CA ASN A 890 23.67 25.05 16.57
C ASN A 890 22.32 24.37 16.32
N GLU A 891 22.21 23.64 15.21
CA GLU A 891 20.98 22.91 14.85
C GLU A 891 20.62 21.82 15.86
N LEU A 892 21.61 21.16 16.48
CA LEU A 892 21.36 20.16 17.51
C LEU A 892 20.99 20.80 18.86
N LEU A 893 21.61 21.92 19.24
CA LEU A 893 21.38 22.62 20.51
C LEU A 893 20.04 23.36 20.55
N LYS A 894 19.50 23.78 19.39
CA LYS A 894 18.15 24.38 19.30
C LYS A 894 17.00 23.38 19.49
N ARG A 895 17.22 22.09 19.26
CA ARG A 895 16.16 21.06 19.38
C ARG A 895 15.72 20.93 20.83
N LYS A 896 14.49 20.50 21.16
CA LYS A 896 14.05 20.28 22.56
C LYS A 896 14.68 19.04 23.23
N ASP A 897 15.69 18.42 22.61
CA ASP A 897 16.16 17.12 23.02
C ASP A 897 17.33 17.14 24.01
N VAL A 898 17.03 16.78 25.26
CA VAL A 898 18.00 16.85 26.35
C VAL A 898 19.21 15.93 26.12
N LYS A 899 18.99 14.71 25.62
CA LYS A 899 20.08 13.73 25.40
C LYS A 899 21.04 14.18 24.28
N LEU A 900 20.51 14.71 23.18
CA LEU A 900 21.33 15.26 22.10
C LEU A 900 22.11 16.49 22.54
N LYS A 901 21.48 17.40 23.31
CA LYS A 901 22.19 18.56 23.87
C LYS A 901 23.36 18.14 24.75
N PHE A 902 23.15 17.18 25.64
CA PHE A 902 24.24 16.64 26.47
C PHE A 902 25.35 16.00 25.64
N ALA A 903 25.01 15.22 24.60
CA ALA A 903 26.00 14.60 23.73
C ALA A 903 26.84 15.65 22.97
N VAL A 904 26.22 16.73 22.51
CA VAL A 904 26.93 17.86 21.87
C VAL A 904 27.79 18.61 22.87
N LEU A 905 27.29 18.91 24.07
CA LEU A 905 28.06 19.59 25.11
C LEU A 905 29.25 18.75 25.58
N TYR A 906 29.09 17.44 25.72
CA TYR A 906 30.17 16.50 26.02
C TYR A 906 31.22 16.44 24.91
N LEU A 907 30.79 16.51 23.64
CA LEU A 907 31.71 16.56 22.52
C LEU A 907 32.48 17.89 22.47
N ILE A 908 31.81 19.02 22.75
CA ILE A 908 32.46 20.34 22.86
C ILE A 908 33.51 20.31 23.97
N GLU A 909 33.17 19.76 25.14
CA GLU A 909 34.09 19.55 26.28
C GLU A 909 35.38 18.82 25.87
N LYS A 910 35.23 17.70 25.14
CA LYS A 910 36.36 16.88 24.69
C LYS A 910 37.12 17.45 23.50
N SER A 911 36.51 18.34 22.73
CA SER A 911 37.16 19.00 21.58
C SER A 911 38.07 20.16 21.98
N ASN A 912 37.89 20.74 23.17
CA ASN A 912 38.70 21.80 23.78
C ASN A 912 39.09 22.96 22.83
N THR A 913 38.16 23.42 21.99
CA THR A 913 38.40 24.48 20.99
C THR A 913 37.65 25.77 21.33
N ALA A 914 38.36 26.90 21.27
CA ALA A 914 37.82 28.21 21.65
C ALA A 914 36.71 28.76 20.72
N ASN A 915 36.41 28.09 19.60
CA ASN A 915 35.49 28.57 18.57
C ASN A 915 34.00 28.41 18.94
N TYR A 916 33.65 27.75 20.06
CA TYR A 916 32.27 27.44 20.43
C TYR A 916 31.67 28.33 21.53
N LYS A 917 32.38 29.36 22.00
CA LYS A 917 31.91 30.26 23.10
C LYS A 917 30.55 30.89 22.82
N SER A 918 30.36 31.45 21.63
CA SER A 918 29.12 32.11 21.22
C SER A 918 27.90 31.16 21.16
N LEU A 919 28.14 29.87 20.88
CA LEU A 919 27.08 28.85 20.91
C LEU A 919 26.65 28.53 22.34
N LEU A 920 27.60 28.41 23.27
CA LEU A 920 27.32 28.14 24.68
C LEU A 920 26.57 29.30 25.35
N GLU A 921 26.91 30.55 25.01
CA GLU A 921 26.19 31.74 25.47
C GLU A 921 24.74 31.78 24.95
N MET A 922 24.48 31.41 23.69
CA MET A 922 23.11 31.31 23.16
C MET A 922 22.26 30.23 23.84
N VAL A 923 22.87 29.11 24.26
CA VAL A 923 22.16 28.05 24.99
C VAL A 923 21.72 28.55 26.36
N LEU A 924 22.57 29.31 27.07
CA LEU A 924 22.21 29.84 28.39
C LEU A 924 21.03 30.81 28.37
N ILE A 925 20.88 31.58 27.28
CA ILE A 925 19.78 32.54 27.11
C ILE A 925 18.46 31.82 26.81
N ASN A 926 18.50 30.75 26.02
CA ASN A 926 17.29 30.12 25.46
C ASN A 926 16.84 28.84 26.19
N GLU A 927 17.68 28.25 27.04
CA GLU A 927 17.40 26.96 27.66
C GLU A 927 16.62 27.09 28.97
N THR A 928 15.52 26.33 29.10
CA THR A 928 14.72 26.28 30.34
C THR A 928 15.12 25.13 31.27
N ASN A 929 15.86 24.13 30.76
CA ASN A 929 16.29 22.98 31.54
C ASN A 929 17.50 23.29 32.44
N THR A 930 17.31 23.16 33.75
CA THR A 930 18.31 23.47 34.79
C THR A 930 19.59 22.65 34.65
N LYS A 931 19.50 21.37 34.28
CA LYS A 931 20.67 20.48 34.16
C LYS A 931 21.57 20.86 32.98
N ILE A 932 20.98 21.28 31.87
CA ILE A 932 21.72 21.73 30.69
C ILE A 932 22.41 23.05 31.00
N ARG A 933 21.70 24.02 31.62
CA ARG A 933 22.28 25.30 32.03
C ARG A 933 23.49 25.13 32.95
N ILE A 934 23.39 24.31 33.98
CA ILE A 934 24.51 24.03 34.91
C ILE A 934 25.71 23.46 34.15
N LYS A 935 25.49 22.49 33.25
CA LYS A 935 26.59 21.91 32.45
C LYS A 935 27.21 22.93 31.49
N THR A 936 26.41 23.81 30.88
CA THR A 936 26.88 24.88 30.00
C THR A 936 27.68 25.95 30.76
N GLU A 937 27.24 26.34 31.97
CA GLU A 937 27.96 27.26 32.86
C GLU A 937 29.32 26.68 33.27
N LEU A 938 29.36 25.40 33.66
CA LEU A 938 30.61 24.69 33.96
C LEU A 938 31.57 24.69 32.77
N LEU A 939 31.08 24.42 31.56
CA LEU A 939 31.91 24.39 30.35
C LEU A 939 32.50 25.77 30.02
N LEU A 940 31.72 26.83 30.19
CA LEU A 940 32.21 28.20 30.01
C LEU A 940 33.28 28.59 31.04
N GLN A 941 33.29 28.01 32.23
CA GLN A 941 34.31 28.25 33.25
C GLN A 941 35.56 27.39 33.07
N THR A 942 35.43 26.19 32.48
CA THR A 942 36.56 25.25 32.33
C THR A 942 37.34 25.43 31.02
N ILE A 943 36.72 25.95 29.96
CA ILE A 943 37.31 26.03 28.60
C ILE A 943 37.69 27.47 28.22
N PHE A 944 37.04 28.47 28.81
CA PHE A 944 37.18 29.90 28.51
C PHE A 944 37.42 30.72 29.77
#